data_AF-A0A819CIR8-F1
#
_entry.id   AF-A0A819CIR8-F1
#
_cell.length_a   1.000
_cell.length_b   1.000
_cell.length_c   1.000
_cell.angle_alpha   90.00
_cell.angle_beta   90.00
_cell.angle_gamma   90.00
#
_symmetry.space_group_name_H-M   'P 1'
#
loop_
_entity.id
_entity.type
_entity.pdbx_description
1 polymer ?
#
loop_
_entity_poly.entity_id
_entity_poly.type
_entity_poly.pdbx_seq_one_letter_code
_entity_poly.pdbx_strand_id
1 'polypeptide(L)'
;MSASFCTDLEIGSTDITQPNFNPYYYLLAHKSNATFDDLRKDYQHLKRTQVDNRGASTTLVKNNIASFMEAVDIMKDIRRLSADDRRKNFYETVIKLVEEISRIAHSMYDTDLARKDYSDTIRNALNVIQRYKFIFHLPQTIERSVKREEYEKVINDLVRARAAFETVDSKVFRNIQREVEQQIQNLRTLFRQRLTEFPSSIDDQKLFIRYLHSLDPRADPAWDCIIHQKAALIEVLRSCAVDPKQQHQQSHDIKLHNHDQATAMVDQACDVLTTAFPDLWYLIQLYLKKKLYPLSEKSEEIDRTYMHKAPEFLALTRDIIQTFISVVRQNLLSRSVTPKFDMGSSQDDELYTNADETYQRVKTLPHCIQNCRLCVLHLVSLDIQADFKRDLQQLMFDLRLECFKLIMDHACLEVSRLNTQETWELEYDEQLGSHTKLPNLFHDMIVTKANIIYENVLSVNVTKGERKFFEDKEATKQAAIAVYRLLGDFASVFQILIKDCSSSTSNSIEPLSSSTIMINSSEHLSKTMCLIIILNNFAYTRRFILPRLKKLFLNYSFRGMDRVYDETEIIYNRVDEQLLDTVQNEYLRPFLHRLESRMYAGRFDWATHVRVISVKDYVKHIILDLARVHSEIYSISNQLVFIVLSRILATLVNELAKLYSNINQFSKAGSMQACLDLIALQECLGRCMETGTSNKLKELITQIPDAAEHIKSKALTDMLNVFLKQMQPYSIAFRDVIQQ
;
A
#
# COMPACT_ATOMS: atom_id res chain seq x y z
N MET A 1 136.88 -4.30 105.68
CA MET A 1 136.59 -3.01 106.36
C MET A 1 135.57 -2.26 105.52
N SER A 2 134.62 -1.57 106.17
CA SER A 2 133.63 -0.58 105.64
C SER A 2 132.71 -1.04 104.49
N ALA A 3 131.43 -1.38 104.72
CA ALA A 3 130.27 -0.52 105.03
C ALA A 3 129.82 0.42 103.89
N SER A 4 128.48 0.49 103.75
CA SER A 4 127.63 1.65 103.36
C SER A 4 127.15 1.87 101.90
N PHE A 5 125.83 1.65 101.74
CA PHE A 5 124.82 2.35 100.90
C PHE A 5 124.97 2.33 99.36
N CYS A 6 124.12 1.68 98.55
CA CYS A 6 122.65 1.61 98.49
C CYS A 6 121.98 2.99 98.33
N THR A 7 121.51 3.33 97.12
CA THR A 7 120.08 3.39 96.76
C THR A 7 119.90 4.00 95.37
N ASP A 8 119.37 3.21 94.45
CA ASP A 8 118.66 3.68 93.26
C ASP A 8 117.39 4.44 93.70
N LEU A 9 117.27 5.72 93.35
CA LEU A 9 116.04 6.48 93.50
C LEU A 9 115.11 6.19 92.31
N GLU A 10 114.13 5.32 92.50
CA GLU A 10 113.01 5.16 91.58
C GLU A 10 112.12 6.42 91.58
N ILE A 11 112.06 7.11 90.44
CA ILE A 11 111.19 8.27 90.22
C ILE A 11 109.77 7.73 89.96
N GLY A 12 108.81 8.09 90.82
CA GLY A 12 107.41 7.66 90.71
C GLY A 12 106.68 8.24 89.49
N SER A 13 105.82 7.43 88.85
CA SER A 13 105.07 7.80 87.65
C SER A 13 103.80 8.60 87.97
N THR A 14 103.41 9.49 87.06
CA THR A 14 102.15 10.27 87.09
C THR A 14 100.99 9.55 86.40
N ASP A 15 101.21 8.36 85.81
CA ASP A 15 100.16 7.58 85.12
C ASP A 15 99.50 6.56 86.07
N ILE A 16 98.17 6.63 86.20
CA ILE A 16 97.36 5.81 87.12
C ILE A 16 97.44 4.30 86.78
N THR A 17 97.81 3.95 85.55
CA THR A 17 97.87 2.55 85.08
C THR A 17 99.20 1.84 85.38
N GLN A 18 100.23 2.58 85.81
CA GLN A 18 101.56 2.05 86.06
C GLN A 18 101.71 1.56 87.52
N PRO A 19 102.48 0.47 87.77
CA PRO A 19 102.64 -0.10 89.10
C PRO A 19 103.41 0.81 90.09
N ASN A 20 104.14 1.81 89.58
CA ASN A 20 104.91 2.79 90.36
C ASN A 20 104.21 4.17 90.50
N PHE A 21 102.88 4.20 90.38
CA PHE A 21 102.08 5.41 90.53
C PHE A 21 102.16 6.01 91.94
N ASN A 22 102.50 7.30 92.03
CA ASN A 22 102.52 8.05 93.29
C ASN A 22 101.46 9.18 93.26
N PRO A 23 100.42 9.11 94.12
CA PRO A 23 99.34 10.10 94.18
C PRO A 23 99.81 11.53 94.43
N TYR A 24 100.95 11.69 95.11
CA TYR A 24 101.51 13.01 95.44
C TYR A 24 102.02 13.72 94.18
N TYR A 25 102.72 13.01 93.29
CA TYR A 25 103.23 13.59 92.03
C TYR A 25 102.13 13.86 91.01
N TYR A 26 101.06 13.04 91.00
CA TYR A 26 99.91 13.25 90.12
C TYR A 26 99.15 14.56 90.42
N LEU A 27 98.90 14.86 91.70
CA LEU A 27 98.23 16.09 92.11
C LEU A 27 99.08 17.34 91.83
N LEU A 28 100.39 17.22 92.00
CA LEU A 28 101.36 18.28 91.71
C LEU A 28 101.44 18.64 90.23
N ALA A 29 101.26 17.65 89.33
CA ALA A 29 101.31 17.86 87.88
C ALA A 29 99.99 18.39 87.28
N HIS A 30 98.83 17.98 87.81
CA HIS A 30 97.53 18.25 87.18
C HIS A 30 96.64 19.28 87.88
N LYS A 31 96.91 19.68 89.13
CA LYS A 31 96.13 20.70 89.85
C LYS A 31 97.02 21.77 90.49
N SER A 32 97.45 22.75 89.70
CA SER A 32 98.21 23.91 90.17
C SER A 32 97.35 25.06 90.73
N ASN A 33 96.04 25.06 90.50
CA ASN A 33 95.12 26.16 90.87
C ASN A 33 94.05 25.77 91.92
N ALA A 34 94.32 24.78 92.79
CA ALA A 34 93.35 24.30 93.79
C ALA A 34 93.72 24.72 95.22
N THR A 35 92.72 25.03 96.05
CA THR A 35 92.87 25.35 97.48
C THR A 35 93.41 24.15 98.27
N PHE A 36 94.19 24.39 99.33
CA PHE A 36 94.86 23.33 100.11
C PHE A 36 93.89 22.27 100.66
N ASP A 37 92.67 22.67 101.05
CA ASP A 37 91.64 21.74 101.52
C ASP A 37 91.09 20.83 100.42
N ASP A 38 91.08 21.28 99.16
CA ASP A 38 90.66 20.47 98.02
C ASP A 38 91.75 19.47 97.63
N LEU A 39 93.02 19.88 97.66
CA LEU A 39 94.16 18.98 97.48
C LEU A 39 94.21 17.87 98.55
N ARG A 40 93.85 18.21 99.80
CA ARG A 40 93.80 17.24 100.90
C ARG A 40 92.66 16.23 100.72
N LYS A 41 91.50 16.68 100.27
CA LYS A 41 90.35 15.80 99.95
C LYS A 41 90.67 14.90 98.74
N ASP A 42 91.26 15.46 97.69
CA ASP A 42 91.63 14.72 96.49
C ASP A 42 92.73 13.68 96.75
N TYR A 43 93.73 14.00 97.59
CA TYR A 43 94.73 13.03 98.02
C TYR A 43 94.12 11.88 98.82
N GLN A 44 93.19 12.18 99.73
CA GLN A 44 92.47 11.14 100.48
C GLN A 44 91.55 10.30 99.60
N HIS A 45 90.92 10.91 98.58
CA HIS A 45 90.11 10.21 97.60
C HIS A 45 90.98 9.26 96.75
N LEU A 46 92.07 9.74 96.15
CA LEU A 46 93.00 8.91 95.37
C LEU A 46 93.63 7.78 96.20
N LYS A 47 93.97 8.04 97.47
CA LYS A 47 94.48 7.01 98.38
C LYS A 47 93.41 5.95 98.72
N ARG A 48 92.14 6.34 98.86
CA ARG A 48 91.02 5.39 99.02
C ARG A 48 90.77 4.60 97.74
N THR A 49 90.71 5.23 96.58
CA THR A 49 90.51 4.54 95.29
C THR A 49 91.66 3.57 94.96
N GLN A 50 92.90 3.85 95.35
CA GLN A 50 94.04 2.94 95.18
C GLN A 50 93.94 1.69 96.06
N VAL A 51 93.39 1.82 97.26
CA VAL A 51 93.13 0.69 98.17
C VAL A 51 91.89 -0.09 97.71
N ASP A 52 90.84 0.59 97.28
CA ASP A 52 89.61 -0.01 96.78
C ASP A 52 89.81 -0.77 95.46
N ASN A 53 90.69 -0.31 94.55
CA ASN A 53 91.02 -1.06 93.32
C ASN A 53 91.85 -2.33 93.58
N ARG A 54 92.69 -2.36 94.63
CA ARG A 54 93.37 -3.61 95.04
C ARG A 54 92.39 -4.58 95.73
N GLY A 55 91.44 -4.06 96.51
CA GLY A 55 90.37 -4.84 97.13
C GLY A 55 89.39 -5.44 96.12
N ALA A 56 88.83 -4.61 95.22
CA ALA A 56 87.87 -5.02 94.19
C ALA A 56 88.47 -6.03 93.20
N SER A 57 89.75 -5.89 92.86
CA SER A 57 90.47 -6.84 92.01
C SER A 57 90.60 -8.23 92.66
N THR A 58 90.84 -8.33 93.97
CA THR A 58 90.93 -9.65 94.63
C THR A 58 89.57 -10.35 94.80
N THR A 59 88.46 -9.63 94.93
CA THR A 59 87.10 -10.21 94.93
C THR A 59 86.60 -10.57 93.53
N LEU A 60 86.94 -9.78 92.50
CA LEU A 60 86.65 -10.10 91.10
C LEU A 60 87.44 -11.32 90.63
N VAL A 61 88.71 -11.41 91.04
CA VAL A 61 89.57 -12.56 90.76
C VAL A 61 89.09 -13.78 91.53
N LYS A 62 88.67 -13.68 92.81
CA LYS A 62 88.18 -14.83 93.60
C LYS A 62 86.88 -15.46 93.07
N ASN A 63 85.92 -14.66 92.59
CA ASN A 63 84.66 -15.18 92.06
C ASN A 63 84.79 -15.72 90.63
N ASN A 64 85.85 -15.34 89.90
CA ASN A 64 86.11 -15.75 88.52
C ASN A 64 87.45 -16.48 88.38
N ILE A 65 87.98 -17.11 89.44
CA ILE A 65 89.27 -17.84 89.37
C ILE A 65 89.20 -18.90 88.28
N ALA A 66 88.07 -19.60 88.15
CA ALA A 66 87.88 -20.63 87.14
C ALA A 66 87.98 -20.06 85.72
N SER A 67 87.26 -18.98 85.42
CA SER A 67 87.27 -18.31 84.12
C SER A 67 88.58 -17.58 83.83
N PHE A 68 89.29 -17.10 84.87
CA PHE A 68 90.62 -16.51 84.71
C PHE A 68 91.71 -17.57 84.52
N MET A 69 91.63 -18.71 85.22
CA MET A 69 92.52 -19.86 84.97
C MET A 69 92.23 -20.47 83.61
N GLU A 70 90.97 -20.59 83.21
CA GLU A 70 90.58 -21.00 81.86
C GLU A 70 91.08 -20.02 80.81
N ALA A 71 90.96 -18.70 81.02
CA ALA A 71 91.53 -17.71 80.10
C ALA A 71 93.07 -17.74 80.04
N VAL A 72 93.74 -18.01 81.17
CA VAL A 72 95.21 -18.13 81.25
C VAL A 72 95.70 -19.46 80.66
N ASP A 73 94.97 -20.57 80.85
CA ASP A 73 95.27 -21.86 80.24
C ASP A 73 94.96 -21.83 78.75
N ILE A 74 93.86 -21.21 78.31
CA ILE A 74 93.58 -20.92 76.89
C ILE A 74 94.67 -20.01 76.33
N MET A 75 95.15 -18.99 77.04
CA MET A 75 96.28 -18.18 76.58
C MET A 75 97.59 -18.97 76.51
N LYS A 76 97.84 -19.90 77.43
CA LYS A 76 99.00 -20.80 77.37
C LYS A 76 98.85 -21.82 76.24
N ASP A 77 97.66 -22.32 75.97
CA ASP A 77 97.34 -23.23 74.89
C ASP A 77 97.43 -22.53 73.54
N ILE A 78 96.94 -21.29 73.42
CA ILE A 78 97.14 -20.44 72.24
C ILE A 78 98.62 -20.15 72.04
N ARG A 79 99.38 -19.88 73.10
CA ARG A 79 100.83 -19.63 73.01
C ARG A 79 101.64 -20.89 72.71
N ARG A 80 101.18 -22.08 73.13
CA ARG A 80 101.71 -23.39 72.73
C ARG A 80 101.37 -23.70 71.27
N LEU A 81 100.13 -23.48 70.85
CA LEU A 81 99.64 -23.63 69.48
C LEU A 81 100.30 -22.65 68.51
N SER A 82 100.66 -21.45 68.95
CA SER A 82 101.37 -20.47 68.10
C SER A 82 102.89 -20.67 68.06
N ALA A 83 103.47 -21.39 69.02
CA ALA A 83 104.91 -21.64 69.07
C ALA A 83 105.33 -22.83 68.19
N ASP A 84 104.43 -23.79 67.93
CA ASP A 84 104.82 -25.08 67.35
C ASP A 84 104.55 -25.31 65.86
N ASP A 85 103.85 -24.46 65.09
CA ASP A 85 103.62 -24.81 63.67
C ASP A 85 103.62 -23.64 62.67
N ARG A 86 104.78 -23.43 62.04
CA ARG A 86 104.99 -22.59 60.85
C ARG A 86 104.61 -23.27 59.52
N ARG A 87 103.69 -24.24 59.50
CA ARG A 87 103.32 -24.94 58.25
C ARG A 87 101.81 -25.18 58.14
N LYS A 88 101.13 -24.26 57.44
CA LYS A 88 99.91 -24.39 56.61
C LYS A 88 98.64 -25.12 57.14
N ASN A 89 98.66 -25.92 58.20
CA ASN A 89 97.53 -26.79 58.57
C ASN A 89 96.39 -26.09 59.35
N PHE A 90 96.66 -25.04 60.13
CA PHE A 90 95.61 -24.37 60.91
C PHE A 90 94.58 -23.64 60.01
N TYR A 91 95.06 -22.84 59.06
CA TYR A 91 94.19 -22.14 58.11
C TYR A 91 93.44 -23.11 57.19
N GLU A 92 94.05 -24.22 56.77
CA GLU A 92 93.35 -25.26 56.02
C GLU A 92 92.22 -25.91 56.84
N THR A 93 92.44 -26.14 58.13
CA THR A 93 91.43 -26.77 58.99
C THR A 93 90.26 -25.81 59.28
N VAL A 94 90.54 -24.52 59.47
CA VAL A 94 89.51 -23.49 59.65
C VAL A 94 88.74 -23.24 58.36
N ILE A 95 89.41 -23.17 57.21
CA ILE A 95 88.74 -23.06 55.91
C ILE A 95 87.85 -24.28 55.67
N LYS A 96 88.35 -25.50 55.93
CA LYS A 96 87.53 -26.72 55.85
C LYS A 96 86.33 -26.68 56.80
N LEU A 97 86.48 -26.20 58.04
CA LEU A 97 85.36 -26.06 58.98
C LEU A 97 84.35 -25.00 58.54
N VAL A 98 84.78 -23.88 57.98
CA VAL A 98 83.90 -22.83 57.44
C VAL A 98 83.19 -23.30 56.16
N GLU A 99 83.89 -24.03 55.30
CA GLU A 99 83.30 -24.70 54.14
C GLU A 99 82.30 -25.78 54.57
N GLU A 100 82.60 -26.56 55.61
CA GLU A 100 81.69 -27.56 56.20
C GLU A 100 80.45 -26.90 56.81
N ILE A 101 80.61 -25.82 57.58
CA ILE A 101 79.50 -25.05 58.16
C ILE A 101 78.68 -24.37 57.06
N SER A 102 79.31 -23.82 56.02
CA SER A 102 78.60 -23.21 54.89
C SER A 102 77.86 -24.26 54.07
N ARG A 103 78.43 -25.47 53.93
CA ARG A 103 77.77 -26.61 53.29
C ARG A 103 76.57 -27.10 54.09
N ILE A 104 76.69 -27.16 55.43
CA ILE A 104 75.58 -27.49 56.33
C ILE A 104 74.52 -26.39 56.31
N ALA A 105 74.92 -25.11 56.30
CA ALA A 105 74.00 -23.98 56.23
C ALA A 105 73.25 -23.94 54.90
N HIS A 106 73.90 -24.17 53.76
CA HIS A 106 73.22 -24.32 52.47
C HIS A 106 72.33 -25.57 52.46
N SER A 107 72.80 -26.71 52.97
CA SER A 107 71.97 -27.92 53.12
C SER A 107 70.69 -27.69 53.96
N MET A 108 70.79 -26.93 55.05
CA MET A 108 69.66 -26.62 55.93
C MET A 108 68.76 -25.53 55.33
N TYR A 109 69.33 -24.38 54.96
CA TYR A 109 68.57 -23.20 54.54
C TYR A 109 68.13 -23.22 53.08
N ASP A 110 68.79 -23.92 52.14
CA ASP A 110 68.33 -23.96 50.74
C ASP A 110 66.94 -24.60 50.66
N THR A 111 66.67 -25.60 51.49
CA THR A 111 65.34 -26.22 51.55
C THR A 111 64.28 -25.30 52.15
N ASP A 112 64.64 -24.49 53.15
CA ASP A 112 63.71 -23.54 53.78
C ASP A 112 63.52 -22.25 52.98
N LEU A 113 64.57 -21.76 52.29
CA LEU A 113 64.52 -20.67 51.32
C LEU A 113 63.67 -21.07 50.11
N ALA A 114 63.84 -22.29 49.57
CA ALA A 114 62.98 -22.80 48.50
C ALA A 114 61.51 -22.93 48.95
N ARG A 115 61.26 -23.35 50.20
CA ARG A 115 59.89 -23.38 50.78
C ARG A 115 59.31 -21.98 50.97
N LYS A 116 60.13 -21.00 51.36
CA LYS A 116 59.74 -19.59 51.48
C LYS A 116 59.42 -19.00 50.11
N ASP A 117 60.28 -19.20 49.12
CA ASP A 117 60.08 -18.75 47.74
C ASP A 117 58.83 -19.41 47.12
N TYR A 118 58.59 -20.69 47.41
CA TYR A 118 57.37 -21.39 47.03
C TYR A 118 56.12 -20.81 47.73
N SER A 119 56.22 -20.51 49.03
CA SER A 119 55.15 -19.85 49.77
C SER A 119 54.87 -18.44 49.25
N ASP A 120 55.90 -17.66 48.94
CA ASP A 120 55.79 -16.29 48.45
C ASP A 120 55.27 -16.25 47.00
N THR A 121 55.63 -17.24 46.16
CA THR A 121 55.01 -17.43 44.84
C THR A 121 53.54 -17.84 44.95
N ILE A 122 53.16 -18.73 45.87
CA ILE A 122 51.76 -19.03 46.16
C ILE A 122 51.02 -17.76 46.63
N ARG A 123 51.63 -16.97 47.51
CA ARG A 123 51.03 -15.75 48.04
C ARG A 123 50.83 -14.69 46.96
N ASN A 124 51.82 -14.52 46.08
CA ASN A 124 51.74 -13.63 44.92
C ASN A 124 50.69 -14.10 43.91
N ALA A 125 50.63 -15.40 43.61
CA ALA A 125 49.61 -15.97 42.74
C ALA A 125 48.20 -15.76 43.33
N LEU A 126 48.02 -16.01 44.63
CA LEU A 126 46.76 -15.79 45.34
C LEU A 126 46.34 -14.31 45.29
N ASN A 127 47.27 -13.37 45.51
CA ASN A 127 47.01 -11.94 45.44
C ASN A 127 46.60 -11.50 44.02
N VAL A 128 47.24 -12.04 42.97
CA VAL A 128 46.86 -11.77 41.58
C VAL A 128 45.46 -12.33 41.27
N ILE A 129 45.17 -13.55 41.72
CA ILE A 129 43.84 -14.17 41.55
C ILE A 129 42.76 -13.38 42.31
N GLN A 130 43.05 -12.90 43.52
CA GLN A 130 42.09 -12.10 44.29
C GLN A 130 41.87 -10.72 43.68
N ARG A 131 42.94 -10.04 43.25
CA ARG A 131 42.88 -8.70 42.63
C ARG A 131 42.15 -8.72 41.28
N TYR A 132 42.37 -9.77 40.48
CA TYR A 132 41.76 -9.93 39.15
C TYR A 132 40.68 -11.01 39.11
N LYS A 133 40.08 -11.32 40.27
CA LYS A 133 39.02 -12.34 40.43
C LYS A 133 37.89 -12.15 39.40
N PHE A 134 37.52 -10.90 39.15
CA PHE A 134 36.53 -10.52 38.14
C PHE A 134 36.92 -10.97 36.72
N ILE A 135 38.19 -10.76 36.32
CA ILE A 135 38.70 -11.11 34.98
C ILE A 135 38.69 -12.62 34.76
N PHE A 136 39.07 -13.42 35.77
CA PHE A 136 39.07 -14.89 35.66
C PHE A 136 37.66 -15.50 35.64
N HIS A 137 36.68 -14.88 36.32
CA HIS A 137 35.28 -15.32 36.28
C HIS A 137 34.48 -14.71 35.12
N LEU A 138 35.06 -13.76 34.39
CA LEU A 138 34.36 -13.03 33.33
C LEU A 138 33.79 -13.94 32.24
N PRO A 139 34.54 -14.89 31.65
CA PRO A 139 34.02 -15.73 30.57
C PRO A 139 32.81 -16.56 31.00
N GLN A 140 32.85 -17.13 32.22
CA GLN A 140 31.76 -17.91 32.78
C GLN A 140 30.53 -17.05 33.12
N THR A 141 30.76 -15.82 33.55
CA THR A 141 29.68 -14.87 33.85
C THR A 141 29.00 -14.40 32.57
N ILE A 142 29.78 -14.10 31.53
CA ILE A 142 29.27 -13.77 30.19
C ILE A 142 28.45 -14.93 29.64
N GLU A 143 28.97 -16.17 29.68
CA GLU A 143 28.24 -17.33 29.15
C GLU A 143 26.89 -17.55 29.87
N ARG A 144 26.86 -17.37 31.20
CA ARG A 144 25.62 -17.48 32.00
C ARG A 144 24.65 -16.34 31.71
N SER A 145 25.14 -15.11 31.58
CA SER A 145 24.31 -13.93 31.32
C SER A 145 23.76 -13.92 29.89
N VAL A 146 24.50 -14.45 28.91
CA VAL A 146 24.02 -14.65 27.54
C VAL A 146 22.91 -15.71 27.49
N LYS A 147 23.04 -16.81 28.25
CA LYS A 147 21.97 -17.82 28.39
C LYS A 147 20.70 -17.29 29.06
N ARG A 148 20.81 -16.21 29.85
CA ARG A 148 19.69 -15.55 30.55
C ARG A 148 19.13 -14.33 29.80
N GLU A 149 19.64 -14.04 28.61
CA GLU A 149 19.27 -12.87 27.79
C GLU A 149 19.50 -11.51 28.49
N GLU A 150 20.36 -11.46 29.51
CA GLU A 150 20.69 -10.22 30.24
C GLU A 150 21.80 -9.42 29.53
N TYR A 151 21.56 -9.03 28.28
CA TYR A 151 22.57 -8.43 27.38
C TYR A 151 23.17 -7.11 27.89
N GLU A 152 22.41 -6.29 28.61
CA GLU A 152 22.89 -5.04 29.19
C GLU A 152 23.99 -5.25 30.23
N LYS A 153 23.83 -6.28 31.09
CA LYS A 153 24.84 -6.63 32.09
C LYS A 153 26.10 -7.14 31.41
N VAL A 154 25.95 -7.98 30.38
CA VAL A 154 27.07 -8.50 29.59
C VAL A 154 27.89 -7.36 29.00
N ILE A 155 27.24 -6.34 28.44
CA ILE A 155 27.93 -5.20 27.82
C ILE A 155 28.66 -4.36 28.86
N ASN A 156 28.02 -4.07 30.00
CA ASN A 156 28.67 -3.34 31.09
C ASN A 156 29.90 -4.10 31.64
N ASP A 157 29.79 -5.42 31.77
CA ASP A 157 30.89 -6.28 32.20
C ASP A 157 32.01 -6.33 31.15
N LEU A 158 31.69 -6.32 29.85
CA LEU A 158 32.66 -6.27 28.76
C LEU A 158 33.38 -4.92 28.66
N VAL A 159 32.67 -3.80 28.87
CA VAL A 159 33.28 -2.46 28.92
C VAL A 159 34.22 -2.35 30.12
N ARG A 160 33.80 -2.83 31.30
CA ARG A 160 34.67 -2.91 32.49
C ARG A 160 35.88 -3.80 32.27
N ALA A 161 35.69 -4.95 31.61
CA ALA A 161 36.77 -5.86 31.29
C ALA A 161 37.78 -5.21 30.34
N ARG A 162 37.33 -4.51 29.29
CA ARG A 162 38.20 -3.78 28.37
C ARG A 162 39.06 -2.73 29.09
N ALA A 163 38.46 -1.94 29.98
CA ALA A 163 39.20 -0.96 30.79
C ALA A 163 40.20 -1.65 31.75
N ALA A 164 39.85 -2.81 32.30
CA ALA A 164 40.75 -3.57 33.17
C ALA A 164 41.94 -4.18 32.40
N PHE A 165 41.73 -4.63 31.16
CA PHE A 165 42.79 -5.20 30.31
C PHE A 165 43.79 -4.17 29.80
N GLU A 166 43.41 -2.89 29.65
CA GLU A 166 44.36 -1.81 29.29
C GLU A 166 45.43 -1.57 30.38
N THR A 167 45.21 -2.04 31.61
CA THR A 167 46.11 -1.81 32.75
C THR A 167 47.09 -2.95 33.03
N VAL A 168 46.99 -4.11 32.36
CA VAL A 168 47.73 -5.33 32.74
C VAL A 168 48.22 -6.15 31.54
N ASP A 169 49.53 -6.11 31.29
CA ASP A 169 50.18 -6.94 30.28
C ASP A 169 50.83 -8.19 30.90
N SER A 170 50.17 -9.35 30.82
CA SER A 170 50.79 -10.64 31.15
C SER A 170 50.35 -11.74 30.19
N LYS A 171 51.21 -12.76 29.99
CA LYS A 171 50.93 -13.91 29.10
C LYS A 171 49.65 -14.68 29.48
N VAL A 172 49.29 -14.72 30.76
CA VAL A 172 48.08 -15.42 31.26
C VAL A 172 46.82 -14.65 30.86
N PHE A 173 46.85 -13.32 30.96
CA PHE A 173 45.72 -12.48 30.55
C PHE A 173 45.48 -12.49 29.05
N ARG A 174 46.50 -12.76 28.21
CA ARG A 174 46.31 -12.91 26.75
C ARG A 174 45.39 -14.06 26.36
N ASN A 175 45.42 -15.18 27.08
CA ASN A 175 44.52 -16.31 26.78
C ASN A 175 43.07 -15.97 27.15
N ILE A 176 42.87 -15.34 28.30
CA ILE A 176 41.55 -14.87 28.74
C ILE A 176 41.04 -13.76 27.83
N GLN A 177 41.91 -12.83 27.42
CA GLN A 177 41.58 -11.78 26.46
C GLN A 177 41.16 -12.36 25.11
N ARG A 178 41.83 -13.42 24.63
CA ARG A 178 41.42 -14.12 23.40
C ARG A 178 40.04 -14.78 23.54
N GLU A 179 39.75 -15.39 24.68
CA GLU A 179 38.46 -16.02 24.95
C GLU A 179 37.34 -14.98 25.09
N VAL A 180 37.61 -13.87 25.78
CA VAL A 180 36.68 -12.73 25.88
C VAL A 180 36.45 -12.08 24.52
N GLU A 181 37.49 -11.88 23.69
CA GLU A 181 37.34 -11.35 22.33
C GLU A 181 36.53 -12.31 21.43
N GLN A 182 36.71 -13.63 21.58
CA GLN A 182 35.91 -14.62 20.89
C GLN A 182 34.44 -14.57 21.31
N GLN A 183 34.15 -14.40 22.61
CA GLN A 183 32.78 -14.19 23.09
C GLN A 183 32.18 -12.86 22.62
N ILE A 184 32.96 -11.78 22.56
CA ILE A 184 32.55 -10.52 21.96
C ILE A 184 32.20 -10.72 20.48
N GLN A 185 33.01 -11.48 19.74
CA GLN A 185 32.73 -11.77 18.33
C GLN A 185 31.46 -12.60 18.14
N ASN A 186 31.23 -13.61 18.99
CA ASN A 186 30.00 -14.40 18.99
C ASN A 186 28.76 -13.54 19.29
N LEU A 187 28.87 -12.61 20.24
CA LEU A 187 27.80 -11.66 20.56
C LEU A 187 27.55 -10.67 19.42
N ARG A 188 28.59 -10.19 18.75
CA ARG A 188 28.47 -9.37 17.55
C ARG A 188 27.72 -10.11 16.44
N THR A 189 28.04 -11.38 16.19
CA THR A 189 27.32 -12.19 15.20
C THR A 189 25.87 -12.42 15.60
N LEU A 190 25.58 -12.67 16.88
CA LEU A 190 24.23 -12.88 17.39
C LEU A 190 23.38 -11.59 17.26
N PHE A 191 23.91 -10.44 17.65
CA PHE A 191 23.19 -9.17 17.51
C PHE A 191 23.00 -8.78 16.04
N ARG A 192 23.99 -9.05 15.17
CA ARG A 192 23.80 -8.86 13.72
C ARG A 192 22.71 -9.78 13.16
N GLN A 193 22.66 -11.04 13.57
CA GLN A 193 21.59 -11.97 13.18
C GLN A 193 20.22 -11.49 13.66
N ARG A 194 20.09 -11.07 14.92
CA ARG A 194 18.83 -10.52 15.44
C ARG A 194 18.43 -9.20 14.77
N LEU A 195 19.39 -8.38 14.33
CA LEU A 195 19.11 -7.17 13.52
C LEU A 195 18.69 -7.48 12.08
N THR A 196 19.00 -8.67 11.56
CA THR A 196 18.54 -9.10 10.23
C THR A 196 17.17 -9.77 10.25
N GLU A 197 16.60 -10.06 11.42
CA GLU A 197 15.24 -10.60 11.54
C GLU A 197 14.20 -9.53 11.16
N PHE A 198 13.36 -9.82 10.17
CA PHE A 198 12.30 -8.96 9.67
C PHE A 198 10.97 -9.73 9.68
N PRO A 199 9.88 -9.18 10.26
CA PRO A 199 9.75 -7.89 10.95
C PRO A 199 10.24 -7.94 12.42
N SER A 200 10.89 -6.87 12.88
CA SER A 200 11.34 -6.70 14.28
C SER A 200 10.87 -5.37 14.84
N SER A 201 10.65 -5.29 16.16
CA SER A 201 10.20 -4.07 16.82
C SER A 201 11.26 -2.97 16.75
N ILE A 202 10.84 -1.72 16.55
CA ILE A 202 11.72 -0.54 16.59
C ILE A 202 12.54 -0.49 17.89
N ASP A 203 11.93 -0.84 19.02
CA ASP A 203 12.59 -0.73 20.33
C ASP A 203 13.67 -1.79 20.51
N ASP A 204 13.46 -3.01 19.98
CA ASP A 204 14.47 -4.05 19.92
C ASP A 204 15.62 -3.65 18.98
N GLN A 205 15.30 -3.06 17.82
CA GLN A 205 16.30 -2.57 16.88
C GLN A 205 17.16 -1.46 17.49
N LYS A 206 16.57 -0.47 18.17
CA LYS A 206 17.30 0.57 18.90
C LYS A 206 18.20 -0.05 19.98
N LEU A 207 17.70 -1.04 20.71
CA LEU A 207 18.43 -1.71 21.77
C LEU A 207 19.66 -2.45 21.22
N PHE A 208 19.49 -3.27 20.18
CA PHE A 208 20.57 -4.00 19.54
C PHE A 208 21.58 -3.08 18.83
N ILE A 209 21.13 -1.97 18.22
CA ILE A 209 22.02 -0.95 17.66
C ILE A 209 22.89 -0.33 18.77
N ARG A 210 22.30 0.03 19.91
CA ARG A 210 23.03 0.58 21.06
C ARG A 210 24.03 -0.43 21.61
N TYR A 211 23.64 -1.70 21.69
CA TYR A 211 24.50 -2.79 22.12
C TYR A 211 25.68 -3.02 21.19
N LEU A 212 25.45 -3.06 19.87
CA LEU A 212 26.52 -3.21 18.89
C LEU A 212 27.47 -2.02 18.88
N HIS A 213 26.96 -0.79 19.03
CA HIS A 213 27.81 0.40 19.09
C HIS A 213 28.71 0.42 20.33
N SER A 214 28.20 -0.03 21.48
CA SER A 214 29.01 -0.16 22.70
C SER A 214 30.14 -1.20 22.58
N LEU A 215 29.94 -2.23 21.73
CA LEU A 215 30.93 -3.28 21.47
C LEU A 215 31.92 -2.91 20.35
N ASP A 216 31.50 -2.11 19.38
CA ASP A 216 32.34 -1.61 18.29
C ASP A 216 32.02 -0.14 17.93
N PRO A 217 32.77 0.82 18.48
CA PRO A 217 32.61 2.24 18.16
C PRO A 217 33.04 2.63 16.74
N ARG A 218 33.72 1.74 15.99
CA ARG A 218 34.25 2.04 14.65
C ARG A 218 33.30 1.66 13.52
N ALA A 219 32.41 0.69 13.74
CA ALA A 219 31.36 0.33 12.80
C ALA A 219 30.15 1.27 12.99
N ASP A 220 29.27 1.34 11.98
CA ASP A 220 27.97 2.03 12.06
C ASP A 220 26.80 1.03 11.97
N PRO A 221 26.48 0.33 13.09
CA PRO A 221 25.45 -0.70 13.10
C PRO A 221 24.05 -0.20 12.74
N ALA A 222 23.75 1.08 12.98
CA ALA A 222 22.46 1.67 12.63
C ALA A 222 22.27 1.73 11.10
N TRP A 223 23.31 2.12 10.37
CA TRP A 223 23.26 2.19 8.91
C TRP A 223 23.17 0.80 8.26
N ASP A 224 23.94 -0.17 8.78
CA ASP A 224 23.86 -1.56 8.32
C ASP A 224 22.45 -2.14 8.54
N CYS A 225 21.82 -1.83 9.69
CA CYS A 225 20.44 -2.23 9.98
C CYS A 225 19.45 -1.62 8.99
N ILE A 226 19.55 -0.31 8.71
CA ILE A 226 18.69 0.39 7.73
C ILE A 226 18.81 -0.24 6.33
N ILE A 227 20.02 -0.58 5.89
CA ILE A 227 20.24 -1.24 4.59
C ILE A 227 19.60 -2.62 4.54
N HIS A 228 19.76 -3.43 5.60
CA HIS A 228 19.16 -4.77 5.65
C HIS A 228 17.64 -4.72 5.70
N GLN A 229 17.06 -3.82 6.51
CA GLN A 229 15.61 -3.64 6.57
C GLN A 229 15.04 -3.15 5.24
N LYS A 230 15.72 -2.22 4.56
CA LYS A 230 15.36 -1.84 3.19
C LYS A 230 15.37 -3.06 2.26
N ALA A 231 16.45 -3.84 2.27
CA ALA A 231 16.58 -4.99 1.38
C ALA A 231 15.49 -6.04 1.65
N ALA A 232 15.21 -6.34 2.92
CA ALA A 232 14.13 -7.22 3.33
C ALA A 232 12.75 -6.68 2.90
N LEU A 233 12.49 -5.40 3.12
CA LEU A 233 11.23 -4.76 2.70
C LEU A 233 11.05 -4.82 1.18
N ILE A 234 12.09 -4.53 0.41
CA ILE A 234 12.06 -4.61 -1.06
C ILE A 234 11.82 -6.06 -1.51
N GLU A 235 12.44 -7.04 -0.85
CA GLU A 235 12.25 -8.45 -1.20
C GLU A 235 10.82 -8.92 -0.92
N VAL A 236 10.25 -8.54 0.22
CA VAL A 236 8.84 -8.81 0.54
C VAL A 236 7.92 -8.12 -0.47
N LEU A 237 8.16 -6.85 -0.81
CA LEU A 237 7.37 -6.16 -1.83
C LEU A 237 7.47 -6.82 -3.21
N ARG A 238 8.65 -7.30 -3.61
CA ARG A 238 8.83 -8.05 -4.85
C ARG A 238 8.14 -9.40 -4.83
N SER A 239 8.08 -10.07 -3.68
CA SER A 239 7.32 -11.32 -3.54
C SER A 239 5.81 -11.13 -3.75
N CYS A 240 5.31 -9.91 -3.55
CA CYS A 240 3.93 -9.53 -3.86
C CYS A 240 3.69 -9.24 -5.36
N ALA A 241 4.71 -9.28 -6.22
CA ALA A 241 4.53 -9.17 -7.67
C ALA A 241 4.13 -10.53 -8.24
N VAL A 242 3.00 -10.60 -8.94
CA VAL A 242 2.59 -11.82 -9.64
C VAL A 242 3.39 -11.98 -10.93
N ASP A 243 4.01 -13.15 -11.13
CA ASP A 243 4.82 -13.44 -12.32
C ASP A 243 3.98 -13.41 -13.61
N PRO A 244 4.29 -12.54 -14.58
CA PRO A 244 3.51 -12.43 -15.82
C PRO A 244 3.62 -13.66 -16.73
N LYS A 245 4.60 -14.55 -16.49
CA LYS A 245 4.86 -15.74 -17.31
C LYS A 245 3.99 -16.95 -16.97
N GLN A 246 3.43 -17.05 -15.76
CA GLN A 246 2.55 -18.17 -15.40
C GLN A 246 1.11 -18.02 -15.95
N GLN A 247 0.75 -16.83 -16.45
CA GLN A 247 -0.65 -16.49 -16.79
C GLN A 247 -1.04 -16.70 -18.26
N HIS A 248 -0.10 -16.88 -19.18
CA HIS A 248 -0.40 -16.94 -20.62
C HIS A 248 -0.73 -18.35 -21.17
N GLN A 249 -0.80 -19.40 -20.33
CA GLN A 249 -1.00 -20.78 -20.80
C GLN A 249 -2.08 -21.58 -20.05
N GLN A 250 -2.97 -20.94 -19.27
CA GLN A 250 -3.86 -21.68 -18.35
C GLN A 250 -5.36 -21.42 -18.55
N SER A 251 -6.15 -22.45 -18.18
CA SER A 251 -7.61 -22.55 -18.35
C SER A 251 -8.41 -21.50 -17.58
N HIS A 252 -9.67 -21.31 -17.97
CA HIS A 252 -10.60 -20.26 -17.50
C HIS A 252 -10.74 -20.18 -15.97
N ASP A 253 -10.83 -21.32 -15.27
CA ASP A 253 -10.95 -21.36 -13.79
C ASP A 253 -9.69 -20.87 -13.07
N ILE A 254 -8.51 -21.06 -13.68
CA ILE A 254 -7.23 -20.65 -13.09
C ILE A 254 -7.03 -19.13 -13.23
N LYS A 255 -7.61 -18.52 -14.28
CA LYS A 255 -7.57 -17.06 -14.48
C LYS A 255 -8.39 -16.29 -13.44
N LEU A 256 -9.54 -16.83 -13.02
CA LEU A 256 -10.33 -16.26 -11.92
C LEU A 256 -9.56 -16.30 -10.59
N HIS A 257 -8.97 -17.46 -10.26
CA HIS A 257 -8.16 -17.61 -9.05
C HIS A 257 -6.96 -16.64 -9.02
N ASN A 258 -6.32 -16.45 -10.19
CA ASN A 258 -5.23 -15.48 -10.35
C ASN A 258 -5.68 -14.02 -10.17
N HIS A 259 -6.96 -13.70 -10.35
CA HIS A 259 -7.49 -12.37 -10.13
C HIS A 259 -7.63 -12.05 -8.64
N ASP A 260 -8.22 -12.96 -7.88
CA ASP A 260 -8.31 -12.85 -6.42
C ASP A 260 -6.91 -12.82 -5.79
N GLN A 261 -5.99 -13.65 -6.29
CA GLN A 261 -4.61 -13.66 -5.82
C GLN A 261 -3.91 -12.31 -6.08
N ALA A 262 -4.04 -11.73 -7.26
CA ALA A 262 -3.44 -10.43 -7.56
C ALA A 262 -3.97 -9.31 -6.65
N THR A 263 -5.26 -9.34 -6.29
CA THR A 263 -5.87 -8.36 -5.38
C THR A 263 -5.34 -8.54 -3.95
N ALA A 264 -5.25 -9.77 -3.47
CA ALA A 264 -4.70 -10.10 -2.15
C ALA A 264 -3.21 -9.72 -2.04
N MET A 265 -2.43 -9.89 -3.11
CA MET A 265 -1.02 -9.47 -3.15
C MET A 265 -0.86 -7.94 -3.07
N VAL A 266 -1.78 -7.17 -3.68
CA VAL A 266 -1.79 -5.71 -3.57
C VAL A 266 -2.14 -5.27 -2.15
N ASP A 267 -3.12 -5.92 -1.52
CA ASP A 267 -3.49 -5.65 -0.13
C ASP A 267 -2.32 -5.96 0.81
N GLN A 268 -1.66 -7.11 0.63
CA GLN A 268 -0.46 -7.47 1.39
C GLN A 268 0.67 -6.44 1.18
N ALA A 269 0.89 -5.97 -0.05
CA ALA A 269 1.89 -4.94 -0.33
C ALA A 269 1.54 -3.60 0.37
N CYS A 270 0.27 -3.22 0.41
CA CYS A 270 -0.20 -2.03 1.13
C CYS A 270 -0.02 -2.18 2.65
N ASP A 271 -0.32 -3.34 3.22
CA ASP A 271 -0.19 -3.63 4.65
C ASP A 271 1.27 -3.65 5.09
N VAL A 272 2.14 -4.34 4.34
CA VAL A 272 3.58 -4.37 4.60
C VAL A 272 4.17 -2.97 4.54
N LEU A 273 3.78 -2.16 3.55
CA LEU A 273 4.28 -0.80 3.44
C LEU A 273 3.72 0.10 4.56
N THR A 274 2.47 -0.06 4.95
CA THR A 274 1.85 0.74 6.03
C THR A 274 2.41 0.39 7.42
N THR A 275 2.87 -0.84 7.63
CA THR A 275 3.42 -1.28 8.92
C THR A 275 4.94 -1.08 9.01
N ALA A 276 5.70 -1.56 8.03
CA ALA A 276 7.16 -1.59 8.12
C ALA A 276 7.85 -0.28 7.70
N PHE A 277 7.26 0.49 6.78
CA PHE A 277 7.88 1.72 6.30
C PHE A 277 7.89 2.86 7.34
N PRO A 278 6.82 3.13 8.11
CA PRO A 278 6.86 4.15 9.16
C PRO A 278 7.93 3.87 10.21
N ASP A 279 8.13 2.59 10.55
CA ASP A 279 9.12 2.14 11.53
C ASP A 279 10.55 2.39 11.03
N LEU A 280 10.82 1.97 9.78
CA LEU A 280 12.07 2.27 9.09
C LEU A 280 12.28 3.78 8.95
N TRP A 281 11.25 4.52 8.57
CA TRP A 281 11.29 5.98 8.42
C TRP A 281 11.63 6.67 9.74
N TYR A 282 11.03 6.23 10.85
CA TYR A 282 11.31 6.75 12.18
C TYR A 282 12.74 6.43 12.63
N LEU A 283 13.22 5.21 12.39
CA LEU A 283 14.61 4.82 12.65
C LEU A 283 15.59 5.72 11.88
N ILE A 284 15.31 5.98 10.60
CA ILE A 284 16.12 6.88 9.78
C ILE A 284 16.07 8.32 10.30
N GLN A 285 14.90 8.81 10.71
CA GLN A 285 14.79 10.13 11.34
C GLN A 285 15.62 10.22 12.63
N LEU A 286 15.61 9.20 13.47
CA LEU A 286 16.43 9.15 14.69
C LEU A 286 17.92 9.14 14.38
N TYR A 287 18.31 8.48 13.29
CA TYR A 287 19.69 8.41 12.81
C TYR A 287 20.17 9.77 12.34
N LEU A 288 19.39 10.45 11.50
CA LEU A 288 19.68 11.80 11.01
C LEU A 288 19.62 12.86 12.13
N LYS A 289 18.72 12.72 13.11
CA LYS A 289 18.61 13.60 14.28
C LYS A 289 19.67 13.31 15.36
N LYS A 290 20.59 12.36 15.15
CA LYS A 290 21.65 11.95 16.08
C LYS A 290 21.17 11.51 17.46
N LYS A 291 19.97 10.92 17.54
CA LYS A 291 19.37 10.46 18.82
C LYS A 291 19.64 8.99 19.13
N LEU A 292 20.25 8.24 18.21
CA LEU A 292 20.55 6.81 18.36
C LEU A 292 21.81 6.52 19.19
N TYR A 293 22.78 7.42 19.20
CA TYR A 293 24.04 7.25 19.91
C TYR A 293 24.19 8.31 21.02
N PRO A 294 24.79 8.00 22.19
CA PRO A 294 25.17 9.00 23.18
C PRO A 294 26.15 10.01 22.55
N LEU A 295 25.90 11.31 22.75
CA LEU A 295 26.75 12.39 22.23
C LEU A 295 28.19 12.22 22.71
N SER A 296 29.11 11.86 21.80
CA SER A 296 30.56 11.82 22.05
C SER A 296 31.18 13.15 21.59
N GLU A 297 32.14 13.67 22.36
CA GLU A 297 32.75 15.01 22.25
C GLU A 297 33.45 15.32 20.90
N LYS A 298 33.52 14.37 19.96
CA LYS A 298 34.13 14.55 18.62
C LYS A 298 33.08 14.83 17.53
N SER A 299 32.37 15.95 17.64
CA SER A 299 31.20 16.25 16.80
C SER A 299 31.51 16.58 15.32
N GLU A 300 32.70 17.09 14.97
CA GLU A 300 32.94 17.69 13.64
C GLU A 300 33.24 16.69 12.50
N GLU A 301 33.92 15.57 12.77
CA GLU A 301 34.20 14.52 11.74
C GLU A 301 32.95 13.66 11.44
N ILE A 302 32.10 13.51 12.45
CA ILE A 302 30.81 12.83 12.35
C ILE A 302 29.88 13.66 11.45
N ASP A 303 29.87 14.99 11.57
CA ASP A 303 29.00 15.85 10.76
C ASP A 303 29.23 15.75 9.24
N ARG A 304 30.49 15.63 8.79
CA ARG A 304 30.79 15.43 7.35
C ARG A 304 30.33 14.06 6.86
N THR A 305 30.49 13.02 7.68
CA THR A 305 30.12 11.64 7.33
C THR A 305 28.60 11.48 7.18
N TYR A 306 27.81 12.13 8.05
CA TYR A 306 26.34 12.05 8.02
C TYR A 306 25.72 12.95 6.93
N MET A 307 26.38 14.05 6.55
CA MET A 307 25.97 14.87 5.40
C MET A 307 26.11 14.13 4.06
N HIS A 308 27.13 13.29 3.88
CA HIS A 308 27.29 12.46 2.68
C HIS A 308 26.27 11.30 2.57
N LYS A 309 25.67 10.85 3.69
CA LYS A 309 24.65 9.78 3.72
C LYS A 309 23.22 10.25 3.45
N ALA A 310 22.95 11.55 3.52
CA ALA A 310 21.65 12.13 3.18
C ALA A 310 21.18 11.82 1.74
N PRO A 311 22.00 12.00 0.68
CA PRO A 311 21.60 11.61 -0.68
C PRO A 311 21.42 10.09 -0.84
N GLU A 312 22.24 9.27 -0.14
CA GLU A 312 22.07 7.82 -0.15
C GLU A 312 20.72 7.42 0.43
N PHE A 313 20.28 8.04 1.53
CA PHE A 313 18.95 7.85 2.10
C PHE A 313 17.82 8.18 1.12
N LEU A 314 17.96 9.25 0.33
CA LEU A 314 16.96 9.58 -0.68
C LEU A 314 16.90 8.52 -1.77
N ALA A 315 18.04 7.94 -2.16
CA ALA A 315 18.08 6.80 -3.05
C ALA A 315 17.43 5.56 -2.41
N LEU A 316 17.69 5.29 -1.12
CA LEU A 316 17.06 4.18 -0.40
C LEU A 316 15.53 4.28 -0.40
N THR A 317 15.01 5.46 -0.06
CA THR A 317 13.57 5.74 -0.02
C THR A 317 12.95 5.66 -1.41
N ARG A 318 13.66 6.18 -2.43
CA ARG A 318 13.24 6.09 -3.83
C ARG A 318 13.07 4.65 -4.27
N ASP A 319 14.03 3.77 -3.96
CA ASP A 319 13.98 2.37 -4.38
C ASP A 319 12.77 1.63 -3.78
N ILE A 320 12.44 1.88 -2.50
CA ILE A 320 11.27 1.28 -1.85
C ILE A 320 9.99 1.75 -2.54
N ILE A 321 9.82 3.07 -2.70
CA ILE A 321 8.61 3.66 -3.28
C ILE A 321 8.45 3.26 -4.74
N GLN A 322 9.51 3.25 -5.54
CA GLN A 322 9.47 2.82 -6.94
C GLN A 322 9.21 1.32 -7.07
N THR A 323 9.72 0.49 -6.16
CA THR A 323 9.38 -0.95 -6.11
C THR A 323 7.90 -1.14 -5.82
N PHE A 324 7.35 -0.44 -4.82
CA PHE A 324 5.91 -0.48 -4.52
C PHE A 324 5.06 -0.04 -5.72
N ILE A 325 5.39 1.10 -6.33
CA ILE A 325 4.72 1.59 -7.54
C ILE A 325 4.77 0.56 -8.67
N SER A 326 5.93 -0.07 -8.88
CA SER A 326 6.09 -1.11 -9.89
C SER A 326 5.23 -2.34 -9.62
N VAL A 327 5.19 -2.82 -8.36
CA VAL A 327 4.39 -3.99 -7.96
C VAL A 327 2.90 -3.72 -8.18
N VAL A 328 2.41 -2.57 -7.71
CA VAL A 328 1.00 -2.17 -7.89
C VAL A 328 0.64 -2.03 -9.37
N ARG A 329 1.51 -1.42 -10.18
CA ARG A 329 1.29 -1.31 -11.64
C ARG A 329 1.32 -2.68 -12.33
N GLN A 330 2.23 -3.57 -11.97
CA GLN A 330 2.32 -4.91 -12.57
C GLN A 330 1.07 -5.75 -12.29
N ASN A 331 0.57 -5.70 -11.05
CA ASN A 331 -0.62 -6.47 -10.65
C ASN A 331 -1.93 -5.90 -11.22
N LEU A 332 -2.06 -4.56 -11.32
CA LEU A 332 -3.33 -3.91 -11.68
C LEU A 332 -3.39 -3.37 -13.12
N LEU A 333 -2.28 -2.88 -13.68
CA LEU A 333 -2.23 -2.16 -14.97
C LEU A 333 -1.68 -3.00 -16.14
N SER A 334 -0.70 -3.87 -15.92
CA SER A 334 -0.03 -4.63 -17.00
C SER A 334 -0.89 -5.68 -17.72
N ARG A 335 -2.18 -5.80 -17.37
CA ARG A 335 -3.14 -6.70 -18.05
C ARG A 335 -3.80 -6.11 -19.30
N SER A 336 -3.50 -4.86 -19.69
CA SER A 336 -4.08 -4.22 -20.90
C SER A 336 -3.21 -4.32 -22.17
N VAL A 337 -2.06 -5.01 -22.12
CA VAL A 337 -1.15 -5.07 -23.27
C VAL A 337 -1.55 -6.20 -24.21
N THR A 338 -2.28 -5.78 -25.24
CA THR A 338 -2.44 -6.36 -26.60
C THR A 338 -3.19 -7.70 -26.72
N PRO A 339 -4.35 -7.73 -27.40
CA PRO A 339 -4.83 -8.97 -28.01
C PRO A 339 -3.82 -9.33 -29.10
N LYS A 340 -2.97 -10.32 -28.85
CA LYS A 340 -2.30 -11.01 -29.95
C LYS A 340 -3.39 -11.74 -30.70
N PHE A 341 -3.60 -11.34 -31.95
CA PHE A 341 -4.36 -12.10 -32.95
C PHE A 341 -3.69 -13.47 -33.13
N ASP A 342 -4.04 -14.43 -32.28
CA ASP A 342 -3.78 -15.83 -32.56
C ASP A 342 -4.96 -16.35 -33.40
N MET A 343 -4.66 -16.60 -34.67
CA MET A 343 -5.57 -17.20 -35.64
C MET A 343 -5.91 -18.63 -35.19
N GLY A 344 -7.05 -18.81 -34.50
CA GLY A 344 -7.54 -20.16 -34.19
C GLY A 344 -8.77 -20.28 -33.30
N SER A 345 -9.16 -19.28 -32.52
CA SER A 345 -10.36 -19.32 -31.66
C SER A 345 -11.60 -18.81 -32.40
N SER A 346 -12.71 -19.54 -32.29
CA SER A 346 -14.04 -19.08 -32.68
C SER A 346 -14.31 -17.72 -32.04
N GLN A 347 -14.64 -16.70 -32.84
CA GLN A 347 -14.91 -15.32 -32.38
C GLN A 347 -15.92 -15.24 -31.22
N ASP A 348 -16.81 -16.22 -31.11
CA ASP A 348 -17.83 -16.26 -30.06
C ASP A 348 -17.25 -16.64 -28.67
N ASP A 349 -16.24 -17.52 -28.59
CA ASP A 349 -15.66 -17.94 -27.29
C ASP A 349 -14.78 -16.85 -26.64
N GLU A 350 -14.12 -16.00 -27.44
CA GLU A 350 -13.30 -14.89 -26.92
C GLU A 350 -14.14 -13.76 -26.31
N LEU A 351 -15.37 -13.55 -26.80
CA LEU A 351 -16.26 -12.48 -26.32
C LEU A 351 -16.87 -12.80 -24.95
N TYR A 352 -17.16 -14.08 -24.66
CA TYR A 352 -17.68 -14.49 -23.34
C TYR A 352 -16.60 -14.51 -22.27
N THR A 353 -15.41 -15.00 -22.59
CA THR A 353 -14.28 -15.09 -21.64
C THR A 353 -13.77 -13.70 -21.21
N ASN A 354 -13.73 -12.72 -22.11
CA ASN A 354 -13.34 -11.35 -21.79
C ASN A 354 -14.37 -10.59 -20.92
N ALA A 355 -15.67 -10.93 -21.02
CA ALA A 355 -16.72 -10.27 -20.26
C ALA A 355 -16.68 -10.66 -18.76
N ASP A 356 -16.44 -11.94 -18.46
CA ASP A 356 -16.31 -12.42 -17.08
C ASP A 356 -15.02 -11.92 -16.42
N GLU A 357 -13.91 -11.85 -17.16
CA GLU A 357 -12.66 -11.24 -16.66
C GLU A 357 -12.86 -9.74 -16.36
N THR A 358 -13.60 -9.01 -17.20
CA THR A 358 -13.89 -7.59 -17.00
C THR A 358 -14.82 -7.37 -15.79
N TYR A 359 -15.83 -8.23 -15.62
CA TYR A 359 -16.76 -8.17 -14.49
C TYR A 359 -16.03 -8.35 -13.15
N GLN A 360 -15.14 -9.33 -13.04
CA GLN A 360 -14.36 -9.54 -11.81
C GLN A 360 -13.43 -8.36 -11.52
N ARG A 361 -12.79 -7.78 -12.55
CA ARG A 361 -11.96 -6.59 -12.40
C ARG A 361 -12.75 -5.38 -11.91
N VAL A 362 -13.97 -5.18 -12.42
CA VAL A 362 -14.84 -4.07 -11.98
C VAL A 362 -15.25 -4.24 -10.51
N LYS A 363 -15.39 -5.48 -10.02
CA LYS A 363 -15.73 -5.78 -8.64
C LYS A 363 -14.57 -5.53 -7.66
N THR A 364 -13.36 -5.92 -8.01
CA THR A 364 -12.20 -5.91 -7.08
C THR A 364 -11.37 -4.63 -7.13
N LEU A 365 -11.25 -4.00 -8.31
CA LEU A 365 -10.39 -2.84 -8.51
C LEU A 365 -10.77 -1.62 -7.65
N PRO A 366 -12.06 -1.28 -7.44
CA PRO A 366 -12.46 -0.21 -6.53
C PRO A 366 -11.92 -0.42 -5.10
N HIS A 367 -12.01 -1.65 -4.58
CA HIS A 367 -11.47 -2.02 -3.27
C HIS A 367 -9.95 -1.82 -3.21
N CYS A 368 -9.21 -2.31 -4.21
CA CYS A 368 -7.76 -2.10 -4.27
C CYS A 368 -7.37 -0.62 -4.35
N ILE A 369 -8.15 0.22 -5.05
CA ILE A 369 -7.93 1.67 -5.07
C ILE A 369 -8.11 2.26 -3.68
N GLN A 370 -9.14 1.85 -2.95
CA GLN A 370 -9.39 2.34 -1.59
C GLN A 370 -8.24 1.96 -0.65
N ASN A 371 -7.74 0.73 -0.70
CA ASN A 371 -6.61 0.28 0.13
C ASN A 371 -5.31 0.99 -0.26
N CYS A 372 -4.98 1.07 -1.55
CA CYS A 372 -3.85 1.86 -2.04
C CYS A 372 -3.97 3.33 -1.61
N ARG A 373 -5.18 3.90 -1.66
CA ARG A 373 -5.42 5.28 -1.22
C ARG A 373 -5.13 5.46 0.25
N LEU A 374 -5.63 4.57 1.12
CA LEU A 374 -5.34 4.61 2.55
C LEU A 374 -3.83 4.51 2.82
N CYS A 375 -3.14 3.60 2.15
CA CYS A 375 -1.69 3.46 2.22
C CYS A 375 -0.97 4.75 1.79
N VAL A 376 -1.31 5.33 0.63
CA VAL A 376 -0.72 6.59 0.15
C VAL A 376 -1.02 7.75 1.11
N LEU A 377 -2.23 7.85 1.66
CA LEU A 377 -2.60 8.89 2.62
C LEU A 377 -1.82 8.77 3.94
N HIS A 378 -1.48 7.55 4.35
CA HIS A 378 -0.60 7.29 5.50
C HIS A 378 0.84 7.71 5.17
N LEU A 379 1.39 7.29 4.04
CA LEU A 379 2.74 7.66 3.61
C LEU A 379 2.91 9.18 3.40
N VAL A 380 1.92 9.85 2.83
CA VAL A 380 1.95 11.31 2.64
C VAL A 380 1.89 12.06 3.99
N SER A 381 1.31 11.45 5.02
CA SER A 381 1.29 11.99 6.37
C SER A 381 2.64 11.90 7.07
N LEU A 382 3.51 10.97 6.64
CA LEU A 382 4.92 11.03 6.97
C LEU A 382 5.53 12.22 6.20
N ASP A 383 6.38 13.01 6.86
CA ASP A 383 7.05 14.19 6.27
C ASP A 383 8.10 13.83 5.20
N ILE A 384 7.69 13.06 4.20
CA ILE A 384 8.46 12.62 3.04
C ILE A 384 8.61 13.80 2.05
N GLN A 385 9.71 13.80 1.29
CA GLN A 385 9.98 14.80 0.26
C GLN A 385 8.86 14.91 -0.80
N ALA A 386 8.73 16.10 -1.39
CA ALA A 386 7.68 16.41 -2.36
C ALA A 386 7.72 15.52 -3.61
N ASP A 387 8.90 15.09 -4.07
CA ASP A 387 9.07 14.26 -5.27
C ASP A 387 8.37 12.91 -5.12
N PHE A 388 8.58 12.24 -3.99
CA PHE A 388 7.94 10.96 -3.69
C PHE A 388 6.42 11.08 -3.53
N LYS A 389 5.96 12.20 -2.95
CA LYS A 389 4.52 12.50 -2.86
C LYS A 389 3.91 12.65 -4.26
N ARG A 390 4.62 13.30 -5.20
CA ARG A 390 4.17 13.42 -6.60
C ARG A 390 4.09 12.06 -7.30
N ASP A 391 5.08 11.18 -7.10
CA ASP A 391 5.09 9.84 -7.70
C ASP A 391 3.91 8.98 -7.21
N LEU A 392 3.65 8.96 -5.90
CA LEU A 392 2.53 8.23 -5.31
C LEU A 392 1.17 8.82 -5.74
N GLN A 393 1.04 10.14 -5.82
CA GLN A 393 -0.16 10.80 -6.33
C GLN A 393 -0.39 10.51 -7.83
N GLN A 394 0.68 10.36 -8.62
CA GLN A 394 0.59 9.96 -10.01
C GLN A 394 0.10 8.51 -10.14
N LEU A 395 0.63 7.58 -9.34
CA LEU A 395 0.11 6.21 -9.28
C LEU A 395 -1.39 6.18 -8.96
N MET A 396 -1.82 6.94 -7.95
CA MET A 396 -3.23 7.03 -7.59
C MET A 396 -4.10 7.63 -8.70
N PHE A 397 -3.57 8.56 -9.49
CA PHE A 397 -4.28 9.07 -10.66
C PHE A 397 -4.39 8.01 -11.76
N ASP A 398 -3.30 7.31 -12.07
CA ASP A 398 -3.28 6.26 -13.10
C ASP A 398 -4.28 5.13 -12.75
N LEU A 399 -4.31 4.68 -11.49
CA LEU A 399 -5.26 3.66 -11.02
C LEU A 399 -6.72 4.13 -11.13
N ARG A 400 -7.00 5.39 -10.75
CA ARG A 400 -8.33 5.98 -10.85
C ARG A 400 -8.78 6.10 -12.31
N LEU A 401 -7.88 6.49 -13.22
CA LEU A 401 -8.18 6.59 -14.64
C LEU A 401 -8.48 5.23 -15.27
N GLU A 402 -7.70 4.20 -14.95
CA GLU A 402 -7.93 2.85 -15.45
C GLU A 402 -9.20 2.22 -14.88
N CYS A 403 -9.51 2.48 -13.60
CA CYS A 403 -10.79 2.08 -13.01
C CYS A 403 -11.99 2.75 -13.69
N PHE A 404 -11.89 4.05 -13.97
CA PHE A 404 -12.92 4.76 -14.71
C PHE A 404 -13.16 4.14 -16.10
N LYS A 405 -12.08 3.88 -16.86
CA LYS A 405 -12.19 3.23 -18.18
C LYS A 405 -12.87 1.86 -18.08
N LEU A 406 -12.41 1.00 -17.17
CA LEU A 406 -12.95 -0.35 -17.01
C LEU A 406 -14.44 -0.34 -16.62
N ILE A 407 -14.86 0.53 -15.70
CA ILE A 407 -16.26 0.63 -15.30
C ILE A 407 -17.12 1.11 -16.47
N MET A 408 -16.65 2.11 -17.23
CA MET A 408 -17.40 2.63 -18.37
C MET A 408 -17.47 1.63 -19.52
N ASP A 409 -16.38 0.94 -19.85
CA ASP A 409 -16.36 -0.10 -20.89
C ASP A 409 -17.29 -1.26 -20.51
N HIS A 410 -17.29 -1.67 -19.23
CA HIS A 410 -18.24 -2.65 -18.71
C HIS A 410 -19.70 -2.17 -18.80
N ALA A 411 -19.95 -0.89 -18.47
CA ALA A 411 -21.29 -0.33 -18.59
C ALA A 411 -21.78 -0.35 -20.06
N CYS A 412 -20.93 -0.01 -21.03
CA CYS A 412 -21.26 -0.12 -22.46
C CYS A 412 -21.60 -1.56 -22.88
N LEU A 413 -20.84 -2.55 -22.38
CA LEU A 413 -21.10 -3.97 -22.64
C LEU A 413 -22.43 -4.44 -22.04
N GLU A 414 -22.76 -4.05 -20.80
CA GLU A 414 -24.05 -4.37 -20.18
C GLU A 414 -25.21 -3.69 -20.91
N VAL A 415 -25.07 -2.42 -21.29
CA VAL A 415 -26.05 -1.68 -22.10
C VAL A 415 -26.34 -2.44 -23.40
N SER A 416 -25.29 -2.88 -24.10
CA SER A 416 -25.44 -3.61 -25.36
C SER A 416 -26.18 -4.95 -25.20
N ARG A 417 -26.17 -5.55 -23.99
CA ARG A 417 -26.87 -6.80 -23.65
C ARG A 417 -28.29 -6.59 -23.13
N LEU A 418 -28.72 -5.35 -22.88
CA LEU A 418 -30.05 -5.05 -22.38
C LEU A 418 -31.17 -5.52 -23.34
N ASN A 419 -30.89 -5.65 -24.65
CA ASN A 419 -31.84 -6.22 -25.61
C ASN A 419 -32.33 -7.63 -25.20
N THR A 420 -31.46 -8.45 -24.60
CA THR A 420 -31.79 -9.82 -24.17
C THR A 420 -32.54 -9.88 -22.84
N GLN A 421 -32.57 -8.77 -22.08
CA GLN A 421 -33.22 -8.68 -20.76
C GLN A 421 -34.62 -8.04 -20.84
N GLU A 422 -35.10 -7.72 -22.04
CA GLU A 422 -36.43 -7.19 -22.26
C GLU A 422 -37.50 -8.25 -21.93
N THR A 423 -38.34 -7.95 -20.95
CA THR A 423 -39.39 -8.86 -20.45
C THR A 423 -40.74 -8.63 -21.13
N TRP A 424 -40.90 -7.51 -21.88
CA TRP A 424 -42.15 -7.10 -22.52
C TRP A 424 -43.34 -6.91 -21.56
N GLU A 425 -43.08 -6.82 -20.27
CA GLU A 425 -44.08 -6.49 -19.26
C GLU A 425 -44.35 -4.98 -19.27
N LEU A 426 -45.63 -4.60 -19.41
CA LEU A 426 -46.06 -3.21 -19.48
C LEU A 426 -46.32 -2.62 -18.08
N GLU A 427 -45.65 -1.51 -17.77
CA GLU A 427 -45.88 -0.66 -16.60
C GLU A 427 -46.60 0.62 -17.05
N TYR A 428 -47.70 0.95 -16.37
CA TYR A 428 -48.48 2.15 -16.69
C TYR A 428 -47.90 3.38 -16.00
N ASP A 429 -47.51 4.40 -16.78
CA ASP A 429 -47.15 5.73 -16.29
C ASP A 429 -48.25 6.74 -16.65
N GLU A 430 -48.65 7.55 -15.67
CA GLU A 430 -49.65 8.62 -15.82
C GLU A 430 -49.28 9.64 -16.92
N GLN A 431 -47.99 9.83 -17.23
CA GLN A 431 -47.53 10.89 -18.12
C GLN A 431 -47.31 10.49 -19.59
N LEU A 432 -47.01 9.22 -19.89
CA LEU A 432 -46.68 8.75 -21.26
C LEU A 432 -47.31 7.40 -21.64
N GLY A 433 -48.13 6.84 -20.74
CA GLY A 433 -48.79 5.55 -20.95
C GLY A 433 -47.92 4.36 -20.56
N SER A 434 -48.15 3.23 -21.22
CA SER A 434 -47.54 1.95 -20.88
C SER A 434 -46.13 1.81 -21.48
N HIS A 435 -45.11 1.65 -20.65
CA HIS A 435 -43.72 1.39 -21.07
C HIS A 435 -43.19 0.10 -20.41
N THR A 436 -42.13 -0.50 -20.94
CA THR A 436 -41.52 -1.69 -20.32
C THR A 436 -40.49 -1.30 -19.26
N LYS A 437 -39.97 -2.28 -18.52
CA LYS A 437 -38.92 -2.08 -17.51
C LYS A 437 -37.57 -1.64 -18.09
N LEU A 438 -37.34 -1.79 -19.40
CA LEU A 438 -36.04 -1.56 -20.03
C LEU A 438 -35.44 -0.15 -19.80
N PRO A 439 -36.17 0.96 -19.97
CA PRO A 439 -35.63 2.29 -19.70
C PRO A 439 -35.24 2.51 -18.23
N ASN A 440 -35.97 1.89 -17.29
CA ASN A 440 -35.69 1.96 -15.86
C ASN A 440 -34.47 1.09 -15.50
N LEU A 441 -34.34 -0.11 -16.07
CA LEU A 441 -33.14 -0.96 -15.93
C LEU A 441 -31.88 -0.24 -16.41
N PHE A 442 -31.96 0.45 -17.56
CA PHE A 442 -30.87 1.26 -18.08
C PHE A 442 -30.49 2.39 -17.11
N HIS A 443 -31.47 3.12 -16.59
CA HIS A 443 -31.25 4.18 -15.60
C HIS A 443 -30.58 3.65 -14.34
N ASP A 444 -31.11 2.59 -13.72
CA ASP A 444 -30.64 2.08 -12.43
C ASP A 444 -29.24 1.47 -12.54
N MET A 445 -28.94 0.82 -13.67
CA MET A 445 -27.61 0.34 -13.98
C MET A 445 -26.60 1.49 -14.03
N ILE A 446 -26.90 2.57 -14.77
CA ILE A 446 -26.00 3.73 -14.87
C ILE A 446 -25.83 4.41 -13.51
N VAL A 447 -26.91 4.58 -12.74
CA VAL A 447 -26.85 5.15 -11.39
C VAL A 447 -25.91 4.33 -10.51
N THR A 448 -26.03 3.00 -10.53
CA THR A 448 -25.17 2.11 -9.75
C THR A 448 -23.70 2.26 -10.13
N LYS A 449 -23.37 2.24 -11.43
CA LYS A 449 -21.97 2.41 -11.90
C LYS A 449 -21.44 3.81 -11.61
N ALA A 450 -22.26 4.84 -11.78
CA ALA A 450 -21.89 6.21 -11.51
C ALA A 450 -21.63 6.46 -10.01
N ASN A 451 -22.35 5.78 -9.11
CA ASN A 451 -22.08 5.82 -7.67
C ASN A 451 -20.73 5.19 -7.34
N ILE A 452 -20.41 4.03 -7.93
CA ILE A 452 -19.09 3.38 -7.76
C ILE A 452 -17.97 4.30 -8.24
N ILE A 453 -18.14 4.94 -9.40
CA ILE A 453 -17.20 5.94 -9.93
C ILE A 453 -17.08 7.12 -8.96
N TYR A 454 -18.20 7.63 -8.44
CA TYR A 454 -18.18 8.75 -7.51
C TYR A 454 -17.37 8.43 -6.25
N GLU A 455 -17.63 7.29 -5.61
CA GLU A 455 -16.97 6.89 -4.38
C GLU A 455 -15.47 6.62 -4.56
N ASN A 456 -15.06 5.97 -5.66
CA ASN A 456 -13.69 5.44 -5.81
C ASN A 456 -12.78 6.30 -6.69
N VAL A 457 -13.34 7.04 -7.65
CA VAL A 457 -12.60 7.85 -8.63
C VAL A 457 -12.72 9.35 -8.33
N LEU A 458 -13.95 9.81 -8.05
CA LEU A 458 -14.24 11.24 -7.95
C LEU A 458 -14.21 11.80 -6.53
N SER A 459 -14.32 10.98 -5.48
CA SER A 459 -14.12 11.43 -4.11
C SER A 459 -12.65 11.84 -3.96
N VAL A 460 -12.36 13.09 -3.59
CA VAL A 460 -10.99 13.62 -3.50
C VAL A 460 -10.68 14.11 -2.10
N ASN A 461 -9.55 13.68 -1.55
CA ASN A 461 -8.99 14.20 -0.30
C ASN A 461 -8.06 15.36 -0.62
N VAL A 462 -8.66 16.51 -0.95
CA VAL A 462 -7.95 17.73 -1.39
C VAL A 462 -6.93 18.20 -0.33
N THR A 463 -7.21 17.98 0.95
CA THR A 463 -6.35 18.36 2.08
C THR A 463 -5.01 17.62 2.13
N LYS A 464 -4.87 16.48 1.44
CA LYS A 464 -3.64 15.67 1.38
C LYS A 464 -3.00 15.67 -0.02
N GLY A 465 -3.41 16.60 -0.89
CA GLY A 465 -2.76 16.84 -2.19
C GLY A 465 -3.21 15.95 -3.34
N GLU A 466 -4.32 15.21 -3.21
CA GLU A 466 -4.87 14.46 -4.33
C GLU A 466 -5.39 15.40 -5.44
N ARG A 467 -4.97 15.13 -6.68
CA ARG A 467 -5.41 15.89 -7.85
C ARG A 467 -6.88 15.61 -8.15
N LYS A 468 -7.63 16.65 -8.53
CA LYS A 468 -9.01 16.48 -9.00
C LYS A 468 -8.99 15.78 -10.35
N PHE A 469 -9.88 14.81 -10.52
CA PHE A 469 -9.92 13.96 -11.71
C PHE A 469 -10.14 14.75 -13.00
N PHE A 470 -11.10 15.69 -13.00
CA PHE A 470 -11.45 16.52 -14.16
C PHE A 470 -10.63 17.80 -14.33
N GLU A 471 -9.53 17.99 -13.58
CA GLU A 471 -8.54 19.03 -13.89
C GLU A 471 -7.65 18.61 -15.07
N ASP A 472 -7.51 17.30 -15.31
CA ASP A 472 -6.81 16.76 -16.48
C ASP A 472 -7.70 16.77 -17.73
N LYS A 473 -7.18 17.37 -18.81
CA LYS A 473 -7.87 17.45 -20.10
C LYS A 473 -8.11 16.06 -20.70
N GLU A 474 -7.18 15.14 -20.54
CA GLU A 474 -7.32 13.80 -21.12
C GLU A 474 -8.42 13.00 -20.40
N ALA A 475 -8.47 13.05 -19.06
CA ALA A 475 -9.54 12.45 -18.28
C ALA A 475 -10.93 13.02 -18.64
N THR A 476 -11.04 14.35 -18.82
CA THR A 476 -12.32 14.97 -19.24
C THR A 476 -12.77 14.51 -20.62
N LYS A 477 -11.83 14.41 -21.57
CA LYS A 477 -12.10 13.95 -22.94
C LYS A 477 -12.52 12.48 -22.94
N GLN A 478 -11.82 11.62 -22.21
CA GLN A 478 -12.14 10.20 -22.10
C GLN A 478 -13.51 9.99 -21.45
N ALA A 479 -13.84 10.75 -20.41
CA ALA A 479 -15.16 10.71 -19.80
C ALA A 479 -16.28 11.13 -20.77
N ALA A 480 -16.07 12.20 -21.54
CA ALA A 480 -17.04 12.65 -22.55
C ALA A 480 -17.28 11.60 -23.63
N ILE A 481 -16.20 10.97 -24.15
CA ILE A 481 -16.29 9.90 -25.15
C ILE A 481 -17.01 8.67 -24.58
N ALA A 482 -16.71 8.30 -23.34
CA ALA A 482 -17.31 7.14 -22.69
C ALA A 482 -18.82 7.33 -22.48
N VAL A 483 -19.25 8.49 -22.00
CA VAL A 483 -20.69 8.81 -21.84
C VAL A 483 -21.39 8.86 -23.20
N TYR A 484 -20.77 9.47 -24.22
CA TYR A 484 -21.32 9.48 -25.57
C TYR A 484 -21.53 8.08 -26.14
N ARG A 485 -20.53 7.19 -25.99
CA ARG A 485 -20.64 5.78 -26.39
C ARG A 485 -21.77 5.08 -25.67
N LEU A 486 -21.83 5.20 -24.34
CA LEU A 486 -22.85 4.57 -23.51
C LEU A 486 -24.28 4.98 -23.92
N LEU A 487 -24.51 6.28 -24.16
CA LEU A 487 -25.82 6.77 -24.61
C LEU A 487 -26.15 6.32 -26.05
N GLY A 488 -25.13 6.25 -26.92
CA GLY A 488 -25.24 5.76 -28.29
C GLY A 488 -25.50 4.24 -28.37
N ASP A 489 -24.85 3.46 -27.53
CA ASP A 489 -25.03 2.01 -27.42
C ASP A 489 -26.47 1.68 -27.02
N PHE A 490 -27.05 2.45 -26.08
CA PHE A 490 -28.47 2.28 -25.74
C PHE A 490 -29.41 2.63 -26.90
N ALA A 491 -29.09 3.66 -27.70
CA ALA A 491 -29.87 3.95 -28.90
C ALA A 491 -29.79 2.80 -29.93
N SER A 492 -28.64 2.11 -30.01
CA SER A 492 -28.46 0.94 -30.86
C SER A 492 -29.26 -0.28 -30.41
N VAL A 493 -29.50 -0.44 -29.10
CA VAL A 493 -30.38 -1.50 -28.55
C VAL A 493 -31.77 -1.44 -29.18
N PHE A 494 -32.35 -0.24 -29.30
CA PHE A 494 -33.65 -0.08 -29.96
C PHE A 494 -33.59 -0.48 -31.45
N GLN A 495 -32.49 -0.16 -32.15
CA GLN A 495 -32.31 -0.58 -33.55
C GLN A 495 -32.22 -2.10 -33.71
N ILE A 496 -31.58 -2.79 -32.75
CA ILE A 496 -31.50 -4.26 -32.72
C ILE A 496 -32.89 -4.85 -32.45
N LEU A 497 -33.62 -4.34 -31.46
CA LEU A 497 -34.99 -4.80 -31.14
C LEU A 497 -35.95 -4.66 -32.34
N ILE A 498 -35.83 -3.59 -33.14
CA ILE A 498 -36.60 -3.42 -34.39
C ILE A 498 -36.28 -4.54 -35.39
N LYS A 499 -34.99 -4.87 -35.54
CA LYS A 499 -34.53 -5.89 -36.48
C LYS A 499 -35.04 -7.28 -36.07
N ASP A 500 -35.02 -7.59 -34.78
CA ASP A 500 -35.50 -8.86 -34.23
C ASP A 500 -37.04 -9.00 -34.39
N CYS A 501 -37.78 -7.89 -34.21
CA CYS A 501 -39.21 -7.85 -34.55
C CYS A 501 -39.49 -8.03 -36.05
N SER A 502 -38.55 -7.67 -36.93
CA SER A 502 -38.70 -7.76 -38.38
C SER A 502 -38.36 -9.15 -38.93
N SER A 503 -37.35 -9.83 -38.38
CA SER A 503 -36.92 -11.17 -38.80
C SER A 503 -37.89 -12.29 -38.39
N SER A 504 -38.69 -12.09 -37.34
CA SER A 504 -39.60 -13.08 -36.78
C SER A 504 -40.82 -13.44 -37.67
N THR A 505 -40.95 -12.85 -38.87
CA THR A 505 -42.17 -12.96 -39.70
C THR A 505 -42.05 -13.83 -40.95
N SER A 506 -40.93 -14.54 -41.17
CA SER A 506 -40.68 -15.21 -42.46
C SER A 506 -40.87 -16.73 -42.51
N ASN A 507 -41.30 -17.43 -41.44
CA ASN A 507 -41.55 -18.88 -41.52
C ASN A 507 -42.73 -19.33 -40.64
N SER A 508 -43.97 -19.16 -41.11
CA SER A 508 -45.14 -19.97 -40.70
C SER A 508 -46.37 -19.59 -41.52
N ILE A 509 -46.57 -20.23 -42.67
CA ILE A 509 -47.88 -20.31 -43.33
C ILE A 509 -48.29 -21.78 -43.26
N GLU A 510 -49.09 -22.15 -42.26
CA GLU A 510 -50.07 -23.25 -42.37
C GLU A 510 -51.34 -22.87 -41.59
N PRO A 511 -52.55 -23.14 -42.13
CA PRO A 511 -53.80 -22.73 -41.53
C PRO A 511 -54.27 -23.71 -40.45
N LEU A 512 -54.77 -23.14 -39.34
CA LEU A 512 -55.34 -23.81 -38.18
C LEU A 512 -56.39 -24.88 -38.54
N SER A 513 -56.30 -26.02 -37.87
CA SER A 513 -57.45 -26.85 -37.51
C SER A 513 -57.49 -27.08 -36.00
N SER A 514 -58.56 -26.58 -35.39
CA SER A 514 -59.26 -27.14 -34.22
C SER A 514 -58.55 -27.21 -32.86
N SER A 515 -58.94 -26.24 -32.01
CA SER A 515 -59.37 -26.42 -30.61
C SER A 515 -58.47 -27.20 -29.65
N THR A 516 -57.77 -26.50 -28.76
CA THR A 516 -57.82 -26.72 -27.30
C THR A 516 -57.35 -25.44 -26.61
N ILE A 517 -58.24 -24.84 -25.82
CA ILE A 517 -57.95 -23.70 -24.95
C ILE A 517 -57.13 -24.22 -23.77
N MET A 518 -55.83 -23.92 -23.75
CA MET A 518 -54.96 -24.00 -22.58
C MET A 518 -54.34 -22.62 -22.38
N ILE A 519 -54.74 -21.99 -21.28
CA ILE A 519 -54.32 -20.67 -20.83
C ILE A 519 -52.86 -20.78 -20.38
N ASN A 520 -51.92 -20.39 -21.25
CA ASN A 520 -50.56 -20.02 -20.87
C ASN A 520 -50.30 -18.60 -21.39
N SER A 521 -50.10 -17.69 -20.46
CA SER A 521 -49.93 -16.25 -20.60
C SER A 521 -48.56 -15.87 -21.19
N SER A 522 -48.40 -16.08 -22.49
CA SER A 522 -47.56 -15.24 -23.34
C SER A 522 -48.28 -15.14 -24.68
N GLU A 523 -49.33 -14.31 -24.72
CA GLU A 523 -49.92 -13.89 -25.99
C GLU A 523 -48.78 -13.35 -26.85
N HIS A 524 -48.50 -13.98 -28.00
CA HIS A 524 -47.57 -13.44 -28.96
C HIS A 524 -47.99 -12.01 -29.29
N LEU A 525 -47.28 -11.02 -28.74
CA LEU A 525 -47.48 -9.63 -29.12
C LEU A 525 -47.35 -9.55 -30.64
N SER A 526 -48.35 -8.95 -31.28
CA SER A 526 -48.27 -8.64 -32.71
C SER A 526 -47.00 -7.82 -32.95
N LYS A 527 -46.29 -8.09 -34.06
CA LYS A 527 -45.13 -7.31 -34.51
C LYS A 527 -45.38 -5.80 -34.41
N THR A 528 -46.61 -5.38 -34.72
CA THR A 528 -47.01 -3.99 -34.69
C THR A 528 -47.16 -3.42 -33.28
N MET A 529 -47.62 -4.23 -32.31
CA MET A 529 -47.64 -3.85 -30.90
C MET A 529 -46.23 -3.74 -30.33
N CYS A 530 -45.33 -4.67 -30.66
CA CYS A 530 -43.92 -4.57 -30.25
C CYS A 530 -43.28 -3.26 -30.72
N LEU A 531 -43.51 -2.87 -31.99
CA LEU A 531 -42.95 -1.62 -32.53
C LEU A 531 -43.50 -0.37 -31.83
N ILE A 532 -44.78 -0.35 -31.44
CA ILE A 532 -45.35 0.77 -30.67
C ILE A 532 -44.77 0.82 -29.26
N ILE A 533 -44.57 -0.33 -28.62
CA ILE A 533 -43.95 -0.39 -27.28
C ILE A 533 -42.51 0.12 -27.34
N ILE A 534 -41.73 -0.31 -28.35
CA ILE A 534 -40.38 0.19 -28.60
C ILE A 534 -40.40 1.72 -28.78
N LEU A 535 -41.35 2.24 -29.56
CA LEU A 535 -41.50 3.69 -29.77
C LEU A 535 -41.83 4.42 -28.45
N ASN A 536 -42.71 3.86 -27.62
CA ASN A 536 -43.05 4.49 -26.34
C ASN A 536 -41.89 4.43 -25.33
N ASN A 537 -41.17 3.30 -25.27
CA ASN A 537 -39.96 3.14 -24.46
C ASN A 537 -38.87 4.14 -24.88
N PHE A 538 -38.72 4.36 -26.17
CA PHE A 538 -37.77 5.34 -26.71
C PHE A 538 -38.18 6.77 -26.36
N ALA A 539 -39.46 7.12 -26.53
CA ALA A 539 -40.00 8.42 -26.16
C ALA A 539 -39.85 8.70 -24.65
N TYR A 540 -40.13 7.70 -23.81
CA TYR A 540 -39.93 7.77 -22.36
C TYR A 540 -38.44 7.96 -21.99
N THR A 541 -37.54 7.21 -22.63
CA THR A 541 -36.09 7.38 -22.46
C THR A 541 -35.66 8.81 -22.77
N ARG A 542 -36.09 9.34 -23.91
CA ARG A 542 -35.73 10.67 -24.38
C ARG A 542 -36.26 11.77 -23.46
N ARG A 543 -37.51 11.67 -23.00
CA ARG A 543 -38.19 12.73 -22.23
C ARG A 543 -37.85 12.72 -20.74
N PHE A 544 -37.59 11.56 -20.15
CA PHE A 544 -37.40 11.44 -18.69
C PHE A 544 -36.04 10.87 -18.29
N ILE A 545 -35.56 9.80 -18.93
CA ILE A 545 -34.32 9.15 -18.52
C ILE A 545 -33.09 10.01 -18.87
N LEU A 546 -32.98 10.51 -20.12
CA LEU A 546 -31.84 11.35 -20.51
C LEU A 546 -31.71 12.62 -19.65
N PRO A 547 -32.77 13.38 -19.34
CA PRO A 547 -32.65 14.53 -18.44
C PRO A 547 -32.27 14.16 -17.00
N ARG A 548 -32.75 13.02 -16.47
CA ARG A 548 -32.35 12.51 -15.15
C ARG A 548 -30.86 12.17 -15.11
N LEU A 549 -30.36 11.47 -16.13
CA LEU A 549 -28.94 11.17 -16.28
C LEU A 549 -28.10 12.44 -16.44
N LYS A 550 -28.58 13.42 -17.22
CA LYS A 550 -27.93 14.73 -17.35
C LYS A 550 -27.75 15.42 -16.01
N LYS A 551 -28.81 15.44 -15.18
CA LYS A 551 -28.74 16.00 -13.82
C LYS A 551 -27.75 15.23 -12.93
N LEU A 552 -27.72 13.90 -13.03
CA LEU A 552 -26.80 13.06 -12.26
C LEU A 552 -25.33 13.35 -12.62
N PHE A 553 -24.98 13.36 -13.90
CA PHE A 553 -23.60 13.63 -14.33
C PHE A 553 -23.16 15.07 -13.99
N LEU A 554 -24.08 16.05 -14.05
CA LEU A 554 -23.82 17.42 -13.60
C LEU A 554 -23.56 17.49 -12.09
N ASN A 555 -24.33 16.75 -11.28
CA ASN A 555 -24.12 16.66 -9.82
C ASN A 555 -22.73 16.08 -9.49
N TYR A 556 -22.26 15.12 -10.28
CA TYR A 556 -20.90 14.55 -10.15
C TYR A 556 -19.80 15.40 -10.80
N SER A 557 -20.10 16.62 -11.22
CA SER A 557 -19.15 17.60 -11.77
C SER A 557 -18.42 17.16 -13.05
N PHE A 558 -19.03 16.29 -13.86
CA PHE A 558 -18.52 15.96 -15.18
C PHE A 558 -18.50 17.22 -16.06
N ARG A 559 -17.31 17.61 -16.53
CA ARG A 559 -17.11 18.82 -17.37
C ARG A 559 -17.16 18.46 -18.85
N GLY A 560 -17.63 19.39 -19.69
CA GLY A 560 -17.63 19.23 -21.15
C GLY A 560 -18.75 18.33 -21.68
N MET A 561 -19.78 18.06 -20.88
CA MET A 561 -20.90 17.19 -21.27
C MET A 561 -21.91 17.87 -22.19
N ASP A 562 -21.93 19.20 -22.31
CA ASP A 562 -22.92 19.91 -23.13
C ASP A 562 -22.88 19.45 -24.59
N ARG A 563 -21.68 19.40 -25.18
CA ARG A 563 -21.49 18.88 -26.55
C ARG A 563 -21.90 17.41 -26.70
N VAL A 564 -21.72 16.61 -25.65
CA VAL A 564 -22.12 15.19 -25.66
C VAL A 564 -23.64 15.08 -25.73
N TYR A 565 -24.36 15.91 -24.96
CA TYR A 565 -25.83 15.93 -25.01
C TYR A 565 -26.36 16.44 -26.35
N ASP A 566 -25.74 17.46 -26.93
CA ASP A 566 -26.13 17.97 -28.25
C ASP A 566 -25.99 16.88 -29.33
N GLU A 567 -24.85 16.18 -29.37
CA GLU A 567 -24.62 15.07 -30.30
C GLU A 567 -25.52 13.86 -30.01
N THR A 568 -25.79 13.56 -28.74
CA THR A 568 -26.73 12.51 -28.34
C THR A 568 -28.15 12.84 -28.83
N GLU A 569 -28.58 14.09 -28.73
CA GLU A 569 -29.89 14.52 -29.21
C GLU A 569 -30.01 14.34 -30.74
N ILE A 570 -28.95 14.58 -31.50
CA ILE A 570 -28.90 14.31 -32.95
C ILE A 570 -29.08 12.80 -33.23
N ILE A 571 -28.38 11.92 -32.51
CA ILE A 571 -28.52 10.47 -32.66
C ILE A 571 -29.93 10.03 -32.33
N TYR A 572 -30.49 10.51 -31.22
CA TYR A 572 -31.82 10.12 -30.78
C TYR A 572 -32.89 10.62 -31.75
N ASN A 573 -32.79 11.84 -32.27
CA ASN A 573 -33.68 12.33 -33.34
C ASN A 573 -33.63 11.46 -34.58
N ARG A 574 -32.43 11.04 -35.01
CA ARG A 574 -32.28 10.16 -36.17
C ARG A 574 -32.93 8.79 -35.95
N VAL A 575 -32.77 8.21 -34.76
CA VAL A 575 -33.37 6.92 -34.42
C VAL A 575 -34.89 7.03 -34.28
N ASP A 576 -35.40 8.13 -33.73
CA ASP A 576 -36.84 8.43 -33.63
C ASP A 576 -37.51 8.45 -35.01
N GLU A 577 -36.92 9.17 -35.97
CA GLU A 577 -37.44 9.23 -37.35
C GLU A 577 -37.39 7.85 -38.03
N GLN A 578 -36.31 7.09 -37.84
CA GLN A 578 -36.20 5.72 -38.37
C GLN A 578 -37.26 4.77 -37.76
N LEU A 579 -37.53 4.90 -36.46
CA LEU A 579 -38.56 4.14 -35.74
C LEU A 579 -39.95 4.48 -36.29
N LEU A 580 -40.26 5.77 -36.40
CA LEU A 580 -41.54 6.26 -36.91
C LEU A 580 -41.78 5.80 -38.35
N ASP A 581 -40.78 5.90 -39.22
CA ASP A 581 -40.88 5.44 -40.61
C ASP A 581 -41.10 3.92 -40.69
N THR A 582 -40.46 3.15 -39.81
CA THR A 582 -40.65 1.68 -39.76
C THR A 582 -42.05 1.30 -39.31
N VAL A 583 -42.55 1.92 -38.22
CA VAL A 583 -43.93 1.74 -37.73
C VAL A 583 -44.94 2.10 -38.81
N GLN A 584 -44.74 3.26 -39.45
CA GLN A 584 -45.60 3.75 -40.51
C GLN A 584 -45.63 2.77 -41.70
N ASN A 585 -44.48 2.26 -42.16
CA ASN A 585 -44.41 1.33 -43.27
C ASN A 585 -45.12 0.00 -42.99
N GLU A 586 -45.00 -0.53 -41.76
CA GLU A 586 -45.68 -1.76 -41.37
C GLU A 586 -47.21 -1.59 -41.33
N TYR A 587 -47.70 -0.43 -40.87
CA TYR A 587 -49.13 -0.11 -40.92
C TYR A 587 -49.63 0.17 -42.35
N LEU A 588 -48.85 0.86 -43.18
CA LEU A 588 -49.27 1.28 -44.53
C LEU A 588 -49.25 0.16 -45.58
N ARG A 589 -48.30 -0.78 -45.51
CA ARG A 589 -48.16 -1.86 -46.50
C ARG A 589 -49.47 -2.63 -46.77
N PRO A 590 -50.21 -3.09 -45.74
CA PRO A 590 -51.49 -3.76 -45.94
C PRO A 590 -52.57 -2.84 -46.53
N PHE A 591 -52.55 -1.54 -46.22
CA PHE A 591 -53.52 -0.58 -46.73
C PHE A 591 -53.33 -0.30 -48.21
N LEU A 592 -52.11 0.02 -48.63
CA LEU A 592 -51.83 0.40 -50.01
C LEU A 592 -52.14 -0.74 -50.98
N HIS A 593 -51.77 -1.98 -50.62
CA HIS A 593 -52.06 -3.15 -51.45
C HIS A 593 -53.57 -3.41 -51.62
N ARG A 594 -54.38 -3.09 -50.58
CA ARG A 594 -55.83 -3.29 -50.61
C ARG A 594 -56.58 -2.08 -51.17
N LEU A 595 -56.01 -0.89 -51.17
CA LEU A 595 -56.72 0.35 -51.49
C LEU A 595 -57.18 0.38 -52.95
N GLU A 596 -56.28 0.15 -53.89
CA GLU A 596 -56.59 0.13 -55.33
C GLU A 596 -57.61 -0.97 -55.65
N SER A 597 -57.39 -2.18 -55.11
CA SER A 597 -58.32 -3.31 -55.27
C SER A 597 -59.72 -3.00 -54.72
N ARG A 598 -59.81 -2.29 -53.58
CA ARG A 598 -61.08 -1.88 -52.97
C ARG A 598 -61.76 -0.73 -53.72
N MET A 599 -61.02 0.18 -54.35
CA MET A 599 -61.60 1.26 -55.16
C MET A 599 -62.34 0.74 -56.39
N TYR A 600 -61.81 -0.29 -57.06
CA TYR A 600 -62.42 -0.91 -58.25
C TYR A 600 -63.27 -2.15 -57.92
N ALA A 601 -63.51 -2.43 -56.63
CA ALA A 601 -64.29 -3.58 -56.20
C ALA A 601 -65.70 -3.57 -56.82
N GLY A 602 -66.15 -4.73 -57.30
CA GLY A 602 -67.47 -4.89 -57.91
C GLY A 602 -67.59 -4.44 -59.36
N ARG A 603 -66.49 -4.42 -60.14
CA ARG A 603 -66.45 -3.95 -61.55
C ARG A 603 -66.89 -2.49 -61.71
N PHE A 604 -66.51 -1.67 -60.75
CA PHE A 604 -66.80 -0.24 -60.78
C PHE A 604 -65.86 0.48 -61.76
N ASP A 605 -66.43 1.39 -62.55
CA ASP A 605 -65.68 2.24 -63.46
C ASP A 605 -66.22 3.68 -63.38
N TRP A 606 -65.31 4.65 -63.30
CA TRP A 606 -65.61 6.07 -63.12
C TRP A 606 -66.28 6.68 -64.36
N ALA A 607 -66.01 6.13 -65.55
CA ALA A 607 -66.55 6.62 -66.82
C ALA A 607 -68.00 6.16 -67.08
N THR A 608 -68.40 5.00 -66.56
CA THR A 608 -69.70 4.36 -66.82
C THR A 608 -70.69 4.45 -65.65
N HIS A 609 -70.34 5.18 -64.59
CA HIS A 609 -71.19 5.29 -63.41
C HIS A 609 -72.48 6.09 -63.66
N VAL A 610 -73.63 5.52 -63.27
CA VAL A 610 -74.96 6.08 -63.60
C VAL A 610 -75.65 6.77 -62.41
N ARG A 611 -75.44 6.30 -61.16
CA ARG A 611 -76.15 6.85 -59.99
C ARG A 611 -75.37 6.70 -58.68
N VAL A 612 -75.24 7.82 -57.96
CA VAL A 612 -74.71 7.91 -56.58
C VAL A 612 -75.82 7.53 -55.60
N ILE A 613 -75.54 6.57 -54.70
CA ILE A 613 -76.52 6.07 -53.71
C ILE A 613 -76.00 6.30 -52.28
N SER A 614 -74.72 6.01 -52.05
CA SER A 614 -74.06 6.17 -50.76
C SER A 614 -72.55 6.22 -50.95
N VAL A 615 -71.83 6.64 -49.92
CA VAL A 615 -70.36 6.56 -49.86
C VAL A 615 -69.91 5.12 -50.14
N LYS A 616 -68.91 4.96 -51.01
CA LYS A 616 -68.39 3.66 -51.41
C LYS A 616 -67.72 2.92 -50.25
N ASP A 617 -67.73 1.59 -50.31
CA ASP A 617 -67.26 0.75 -49.20
C ASP A 617 -65.75 0.87 -48.95
N TYR A 618 -64.94 1.28 -49.93
CA TYR A 618 -63.51 1.50 -49.70
C TYR A 618 -63.25 2.60 -48.66
N VAL A 619 -64.06 3.68 -48.64
CA VAL A 619 -63.97 4.75 -47.62
C VAL A 619 -64.33 4.21 -46.23
N LYS A 620 -65.38 3.37 -46.15
CA LYS A 620 -65.76 2.71 -44.89
C LYS A 620 -64.62 1.84 -44.37
N HIS A 621 -64.01 1.06 -45.25
CA HIS A 621 -62.89 0.21 -44.90
C HIS A 621 -61.65 1.00 -44.46
N ILE A 622 -61.34 2.14 -45.10
CA ILE A 622 -60.25 3.03 -44.66
C ILE A 622 -60.51 3.51 -43.23
N ILE A 623 -61.72 4.01 -42.95
CA ILE A 623 -62.07 4.54 -41.62
C ILE A 623 -62.04 3.45 -40.55
N LEU A 624 -62.58 2.26 -40.85
CA LEU A 624 -62.58 1.13 -39.92
C LEU A 624 -61.16 0.62 -39.64
N ASP A 625 -60.33 0.53 -40.67
CA ASP A 625 -58.97 0.08 -40.52
C ASP A 625 -58.13 1.11 -39.73
N LEU A 626 -58.29 2.41 -40.00
CA LEU A 626 -57.66 3.46 -39.20
C LEU A 626 -58.16 3.48 -37.75
N ALA A 627 -59.43 3.13 -37.51
CA ALA A 627 -59.98 3.04 -36.17
C ALA A 627 -59.37 1.86 -35.40
N ARG A 628 -59.06 0.76 -36.11
CA ARG A 628 -58.28 -0.35 -35.54
C ARG A 628 -56.87 0.11 -35.16
N VAL A 629 -56.15 0.77 -36.07
CA VAL A 629 -54.82 1.33 -35.77
C VAL A 629 -54.87 2.29 -34.57
N HIS A 630 -55.87 3.18 -34.54
CA HIS A 630 -56.11 4.06 -33.41
C HIS A 630 -56.29 3.27 -32.10
N SER A 631 -57.14 2.23 -32.09
CA SER A 631 -57.37 1.43 -30.88
C SER A 631 -56.12 0.69 -30.39
N GLU A 632 -55.29 0.20 -31.32
CA GLU A 632 -54.03 -0.51 -31.01
C GLU A 632 -52.97 0.43 -30.43
N ILE A 633 -52.90 1.68 -30.89
CA ILE A 633 -51.97 2.68 -30.36
C ILE A 633 -52.48 3.25 -29.04
N TYR A 634 -53.78 3.55 -28.97
CA TYR A 634 -54.41 4.15 -27.79
C TYR A 634 -54.33 3.25 -26.55
N SER A 635 -54.35 1.92 -26.72
CA SER A 635 -54.17 0.99 -25.61
C SER A 635 -52.78 1.04 -24.98
N ILE A 636 -51.77 1.52 -25.71
CA ILE A 636 -50.38 1.63 -25.24
C ILE A 636 -50.08 3.07 -24.82
N SER A 637 -50.33 4.05 -25.69
CA SER A 637 -50.11 5.48 -25.40
C SER A 637 -51.04 6.37 -26.21
N ASN A 638 -51.74 7.27 -25.53
CA ASN A 638 -52.62 8.25 -26.16
C ASN A 638 -51.87 9.37 -26.92
N GLN A 639 -50.63 9.69 -26.53
CA GLN A 639 -49.83 10.75 -27.14
C GLN A 639 -49.27 10.35 -28.51
N LEU A 640 -48.97 9.06 -28.70
CA LEU A 640 -48.43 8.54 -29.96
C LEU A 640 -49.51 8.43 -31.06
N VAL A 641 -50.78 8.43 -30.69
CA VAL A 641 -51.91 8.28 -31.62
C VAL A 641 -51.89 9.37 -32.70
N PHE A 642 -51.74 10.63 -32.31
CA PHE A 642 -51.72 11.74 -33.26
C PHE A 642 -50.49 11.65 -34.19
N ILE A 643 -49.31 11.43 -33.62
CA ILE A 643 -48.03 11.41 -34.35
C ILE A 643 -48.02 10.32 -35.43
N VAL A 644 -48.50 9.12 -35.11
CA VAL A 644 -48.50 7.99 -36.05
C VAL A 644 -49.65 8.11 -37.04
N LEU A 645 -50.86 8.48 -36.61
CA LEU A 645 -52.01 8.61 -37.51
C LEU A 645 -51.84 9.77 -38.49
N SER A 646 -51.27 10.91 -38.09
CA SER A 646 -51.08 12.06 -38.99
C SER A 646 -50.15 11.70 -40.16
N ARG A 647 -49.05 10.98 -39.88
CA ARG A 647 -48.10 10.47 -40.88
C ARG A 647 -48.74 9.42 -41.79
N ILE A 648 -49.49 8.46 -41.22
CA ILE A 648 -50.25 7.47 -42.02
C ILE A 648 -51.23 8.16 -42.96
N LEU A 649 -52.00 9.13 -42.46
CA LEU A 649 -52.96 9.90 -43.24
C LEU A 649 -52.29 10.72 -44.33
N ALA A 650 -51.13 11.33 -44.06
CA ALA A 650 -50.36 12.06 -45.05
C ALA A 650 -50.01 11.19 -46.26
N THR A 651 -49.53 9.97 -46.03
CA THR A 651 -49.20 9.04 -47.11
C THR A 651 -50.45 8.50 -47.81
N LEU A 652 -51.52 8.19 -47.07
CA LEU A 652 -52.79 7.75 -47.67
C LEU A 652 -53.38 8.80 -48.61
N VAL A 653 -53.36 10.09 -48.23
CA VAL A 653 -53.85 11.18 -49.09
C VAL A 653 -52.97 11.33 -50.33
N ASN A 654 -51.65 11.18 -50.22
CA ASN A 654 -50.76 11.23 -51.39
C ASN A 654 -51.01 10.05 -52.35
N GLU A 655 -51.32 8.86 -51.85
CA GLU A 655 -51.64 7.69 -52.69
C GLU A 655 -53.03 7.81 -53.31
N LEU A 656 -54.03 8.31 -52.56
CA LEU A 656 -55.33 8.66 -53.13
C LEU A 656 -55.17 9.71 -54.23
N ALA A 657 -54.35 10.75 -54.02
CA ALA A 657 -54.06 11.75 -55.05
C ALA A 657 -53.59 11.13 -56.36
N LYS A 658 -52.63 10.20 -56.28
CA LYS A 658 -52.09 9.47 -57.45
C LYS A 658 -53.17 8.62 -58.13
N LEU A 659 -53.98 7.91 -57.35
CA LEU A 659 -55.05 7.06 -57.89
C LEU A 659 -56.11 7.91 -58.59
N TYR A 660 -56.49 9.07 -58.03
CA TYR A 660 -57.43 9.99 -58.67
C TYR A 660 -56.86 10.69 -59.90
N SER A 661 -55.56 11.03 -59.92
CA SER A 661 -54.92 11.62 -61.10
C SER A 661 -54.79 10.65 -62.28
N ASN A 662 -54.79 9.35 -62.02
CA ASN A 662 -54.73 8.30 -63.05
C ASN A 662 -56.09 7.98 -63.70
N ILE A 663 -57.17 8.66 -63.27
CA ILE A 663 -58.51 8.46 -63.83
C ILE A 663 -58.67 9.32 -65.10
N ASN A 664 -58.78 8.65 -66.26
CA ASN A 664 -58.80 9.32 -67.56
C ASN A 664 -60.14 10.02 -67.90
N GLN A 665 -61.28 9.53 -67.39
CA GLN A 665 -62.61 10.05 -67.71
C GLN A 665 -63.57 9.91 -66.51
N PHE A 666 -64.31 10.99 -66.23
CA PHE A 666 -65.39 11.00 -65.24
C PHE A 666 -66.75 11.17 -65.90
N SER A 667 -67.72 10.36 -65.50
CA SER A 667 -69.14 10.65 -65.71
C SER A 667 -69.64 11.68 -64.68
N LYS A 668 -70.75 12.38 -64.96
CA LYS A 668 -71.36 13.34 -64.00
C LYS A 668 -71.76 12.70 -62.66
N ALA A 669 -72.11 11.41 -62.66
CA ALA A 669 -72.35 10.66 -61.41
C ALA A 669 -71.03 10.17 -60.79
N GLY A 670 -70.02 9.83 -61.59
CA GLY A 670 -68.68 9.44 -61.13
C GLY A 670 -67.92 10.58 -60.45
N SER A 671 -67.98 11.80 -60.99
CA SER A 671 -67.44 13.02 -60.35
C SER A 671 -68.17 13.31 -59.04
N MET A 672 -69.50 13.22 -59.03
CA MET A 672 -70.31 13.39 -57.82
C MET A 672 -70.00 12.35 -56.74
N GLN A 673 -69.75 11.08 -57.12
CA GLN A 673 -69.33 10.02 -56.19
C GLN A 673 -67.93 10.30 -55.61
N ALA A 674 -66.98 10.71 -56.45
CA ALA A 674 -65.63 11.06 -56.02
C ALA A 674 -65.63 12.23 -55.02
N CYS A 675 -66.41 13.28 -55.28
CA CYS A 675 -66.59 14.38 -54.33
C CYS A 675 -67.20 13.90 -53.01
N LEU A 676 -68.25 13.06 -53.06
CA LEU A 676 -68.90 12.53 -51.86
C LEU A 676 -67.93 11.70 -51.01
N ASP A 677 -67.13 10.83 -51.64
CA ASP A 677 -66.19 9.94 -50.95
C ASP A 677 -65.02 10.71 -50.30
N LEU A 678 -64.46 11.72 -50.98
CA LEU A 678 -63.37 12.54 -50.43
C LEU A 678 -63.85 13.49 -49.32
N ILE A 679 -65.04 14.08 -49.46
CA ILE A 679 -65.64 14.92 -48.41
C ILE A 679 -65.96 14.07 -47.18
N ALA A 680 -66.44 12.85 -47.35
CA ALA A 680 -66.69 11.92 -46.25
C ALA A 680 -65.40 11.56 -45.49
N LEU A 681 -64.27 11.37 -46.17
CA LEU A 681 -62.97 11.18 -45.54
C LEU A 681 -62.51 12.45 -44.79
N GLN A 682 -62.67 13.62 -45.39
CA GLN A 682 -62.27 14.89 -44.79
C GLN A 682 -63.04 15.19 -43.49
N GLU A 683 -64.36 15.00 -43.48
CA GLU A 683 -65.21 15.26 -42.31
C GLU A 683 -64.96 14.25 -41.18
N CYS A 684 -64.67 12.99 -41.50
CA CYS A 684 -64.39 11.96 -40.49
C CYS A 684 -62.99 12.06 -39.88
N LEU A 685 -61.96 12.38 -40.67
CA LEU A 685 -60.55 12.29 -40.28
C LEU A 685 -59.88 13.65 -40.08
N GLY A 686 -60.56 14.76 -40.39
CA GLY A 686 -59.96 16.09 -40.47
C GLY A 686 -59.27 16.60 -39.20
N ARG A 687 -59.63 16.09 -38.01
CA ARG A 687 -58.95 16.45 -36.73
C ARG A 687 -57.65 15.70 -36.48
N CYS A 688 -57.51 14.49 -37.03
CA CYS A 688 -56.28 13.69 -36.97
C CYS A 688 -55.27 14.07 -38.07
N MET A 689 -55.68 14.89 -39.03
CA MET A 689 -54.83 15.33 -40.13
C MET A 689 -54.08 16.61 -39.76
N GLU A 690 -52.80 16.66 -40.12
CA GLU A 690 -52.04 17.91 -40.15
C GLU A 690 -52.67 18.91 -41.14
N THR A 691 -52.52 20.20 -40.85
CA THR A 691 -53.06 21.30 -41.67
C THR A 691 -52.61 21.21 -43.14
N GLY A 692 -51.35 20.80 -43.37
CA GLY A 692 -50.81 20.57 -44.71
C GLY A 692 -51.52 19.44 -45.46
N THR A 693 -51.81 18.31 -44.80
CA THR A 693 -52.51 17.19 -45.41
C THR A 693 -54.00 17.50 -45.65
N SER A 694 -54.64 18.23 -44.74
CA SER A 694 -56.01 18.73 -44.93
C SER A 694 -56.12 19.64 -46.16
N ASN A 695 -55.13 20.52 -46.36
CA ASN A 695 -55.09 21.40 -47.52
C ASN A 695 -54.89 20.63 -48.84
N LYS A 696 -53.99 19.64 -48.87
CA LYS A 696 -53.84 18.75 -50.04
C LYS A 696 -55.12 18.02 -50.38
N LEU A 697 -55.85 17.51 -49.38
CA LEU A 697 -57.13 16.85 -49.62
C LEU A 697 -58.19 17.82 -50.20
N LYS A 698 -58.22 19.07 -49.71
CA LYS A 698 -59.07 20.11 -50.29
C LYS A 698 -58.68 20.44 -51.74
N GLU A 699 -57.39 20.51 -52.04
CA GLU A 699 -56.89 20.71 -53.41
C GLU A 699 -57.33 19.56 -54.33
N LEU A 700 -57.24 18.31 -53.89
CA LEU A 700 -57.75 17.16 -54.65
C LEU A 700 -59.25 17.25 -54.92
N ILE A 701 -60.04 17.69 -53.95
CA ILE A 701 -61.49 17.90 -54.13
C ILE A 701 -61.75 18.96 -55.21
N THR A 702 -60.93 20.01 -55.28
CA THR A 702 -61.07 21.06 -56.30
C THR A 702 -60.60 20.64 -57.70
N GLN A 703 -59.80 19.58 -57.82
CA GLN A 703 -59.33 19.05 -59.11
C GLN A 703 -60.36 18.13 -59.80
N ILE A 704 -61.43 17.74 -59.11
CA ILE A 704 -62.49 16.89 -59.68
C ILE A 704 -63.43 17.75 -60.56
N PRO A 705 -63.84 17.27 -61.75
CA PRO A 705 -64.82 17.96 -62.60
C PRO A 705 -66.14 18.25 -61.88
N ASP A 706 -66.73 19.42 -62.12
CA ASP A 706 -68.02 19.86 -61.54
C ASP A 706 -68.12 19.90 -60.00
N ALA A 707 -66.99 19.84 -59.29
CA ALA A 707 -66.95 19.78 -57.82
C ALA A 707 -67.72 20.92 -57.13
N ALA A 708 -67.63 22.15 -57.64
CA ALA A 708 -68.34 23.31 -57.07
C ALA A 708 -69.87 23.22 -57.19
N GLU A 709 -70.39 22.53 -58.21
CA GLU A 709 -71.83 22.27 -58.37
C GLU A 709 -72.28 21.11 -57.49
N HIS A 710 -71.46 20.07 -57.39
CA HIS A 710 -71.76 18.89 -56.57
C HIS A 710 -71.76 19.20 -55.07
N ILE A 711 -70.81 20.01 -54.57
CA ILE A 711 -70.74 20.42 -53.15
C ILE A 711 -71.99 21.19 -52.71
N LYS A 712 -72.60 21.98 -53.61
CA LYS A 712 -73.82 22.75 -53.34
C LYS A 712 -75.11 21.93 -53.47
N SER A 713 -75.02 20.67 -53.93
CA SER A 713 -76.19 19.82 -54.13
C SER A 713 -76.75 19.30 -52.81
N LYS A 714 -78.02 19.62 -52.52
CA LYS A 714 -78.74 19.13 -51.34
C LYS A 714 -78.75 17.59 -51.24
N ALA A 715 -78.78 16.90 -52.38
CA ALA A 715 -78.74 15.43 -52.42
C ALA A 715 -77.40 14.87 -51.91
N LEU A 716 -76.27 15.54 -52.17
CA LEU A 716 -74.96 15.14 -51.67
C LEU A 716 -74.88 15.36 -50.16
N THR A 717 -75.39 16.48 -49.65
CA THR A 717 -75.43 16.80 -48.22
C THR A 717 -76.30 15.80 -47.44
N ASP A 718 -77.45 15.41 -47.98
CA ASP A 718 -78.34 14.42 -47.34
C ASP A 718 -77.69 13.02 -47.29
N MET A 719 -77.01 12.59 -48.37
CA MET A 719 -76.27 11.33 -48.40
C MET A 719 -75.07 11.32 -47.44
N LEU A 720 -74.33 12.44 -47.35
CA LEU A 720 -73.22 12.61 -46.42
C LEU A 720 -73.70 12.56 -44.96
N ASN A 721 -74.80 13.22 -44.63
CA ASN A 721 -75.36 13.23 -43.27
C ASN A 721 -75.82 11.83 -42.82
N VAL A 722 -76.38 11.02 -43.72
CA VAL A 722 -76.75 9.63 -43.43
C VAL A 722 -75.49 8.80 -43.13
N PHE A 723 -74.43 8.99 -43.91
CA PHE A 723 -73.15 8.31 -43.69
C PHE A 723 -72.47 8.72 -42.39
N LEU A 724 -72.40 10.02 -42.08
CA LEU A 724 -71.81 10.53 -40.85
C LEU A 724 -72.54 10.03 -39.59
N LYS A 725 -73.86 9.84 -39.66
CA LYS A 725 -74.63 9.18 -38.58
C LYS A 725 -74.25 7.70 -38.40
N GLN A 726 -73.98 6.98 -39.49
CA GLN A 726 -73.54 5.58 -39.42
C GLN A 726 -72.13 5.44 -38.85
N MET A 727 -71.23 6.38 -39.17
CA MET A 727 -69.82 6.34 -38.74
C MET A 727 -69.52 7.19 -37.49
N GLN A 728 -70.57 7.73 -36.85
CA GLN A 728 -70.47 8.56 -35.65
C GLN A 728 -69.56 8.00 -34.53
N PRO A 729 -69.63 6.70 -34.14
CA PRO A 729 -68.77 6.18 -33.07
C PRO A 729 -67.28 6.26 -33.40
N TYR A 730 -66.91 6.06 -34.67
CA TYR A 730 -65.52 6.17 -35.12
C TYR A 730 -65.06 7.63 -35.22
N SER A 731 -65.93 8.51 -35.71
CA SER A 731 -65.65 9.96 -35.76
C SER A 731 -65.45 10.57 -34.37
N ILE A 732 -66.12 10.04 -33.34
CA ILE A 732 -65.90 10.44 -31.94
C ILE A 732 -64.53 9.96 -31.44
N ALA A 733 -64.15 8.71 -31.71
CA ALA A 733 -62.83 8.20 -31.31
C ALA A 733 -61.68 9.04 -31.91
N PHE A 734 -61.78 9.43 -33.17
CA PHE A 734 -60.82 10.33 -33.81
C PHE A 734 -60.88 11.78 -33.30
N ARG A 735 -61.99 12.17 -32.65
CA ARG A 735 -62.17 13.51 -32.08
C ARG A 735 -61.42 13.70 -30.76
N ASP A 736 -61.23 12.60 -30.03
CA ASP A 736 -60.58 12.58 -28.72
C ASP A 736 -59.04 12.57 -28.84
N VAL A 737 -58.51 12.55 -30.06
CA VAL A 737 -57.08 12.70 -30.34
C VAL A 737 -56.67 14.16 -30.12
N ILE A 738 -55.95 14.42 -29.02
CA ILE A 738 -55.47 15.75 -28.64
C ILE A 738 -54.31 16.14 -29.57
N GLN A 739 -54.45 17.25 -30.30
CA GLN A 739 -53.32 17.96 -30.90
C GLN A 739 -52.53 18.62 -29.76
N GLN A 740 -51.39 18.05 -29.36
CA GLN A 740 -50.46 18.69 -28.42
C GLN A 740 -49.30 19.34 -29.15
#